data_AF-A0A2I0SMT6-F1
#
_entry.id   AF-A0A2I0SMT6-F1
#
_cell.length_a   1.000
_cell.length_b   1.000
_cell.length_c   1.000
_cell.angle_alpha   90.00
_cell.angle_beta   90.00
_cell.angle_gamma   90.00
#
_symmetry.space_group_name_H-M   'P 1'
#
loop_
_entity.id
_entity.type
_entity.pdbx_description
1 polymer ?
#
loop_
_entity_poly.entity_id
_entity_poly.type
_entity_poly.pdbx_seq_one_letter_code
_entity_poly.pdbx_strand_id
1 'polypeptide(L)'
;MILDQLRRRRGRALALAAGILVAATSFTLLTATVSTSRATTVGTVRKNARSAYDVLVRPPNSQTDVERQSGLVEPNFLSGTFGGITVDQYRRIRGMAGIDVAAPVANIGYLMVMSTVTVDVSRFLDSKASRQILRISPTLTAGLGTYRTSDEYVYLTRSPLTSGSSSDQIFQSDTLEKGAVDKSTRRYQLKGKYDVCFYFNRDKTEQKDFNLQLPMRPNLIAEDLSDRSAFDRDLNSWMNCQSGRGKATIDVPVSYPVLLSAVDPEAENRLVGLGGAITSGRMLTERDKPWTLPSSKSTHGQHDSYIPALLSSSPLTAGTLDAAVERLDVGDPAELPSKLGNPTAASFVRGLHGTRVGKVGVDLSKGYRKALEEDSFDTGAYWTVGPVTYRRTSDGGLAVQAQPRQKPGLWVTNQQQQPVPYVPEENQGKQYRKVISHASTDCLGLGHCDQVDFGRLPNPFVRLVGRYDTGKLHGFSALSDVPLETYQSPQVTGADPATRAVLHDRPLRPDRNLGGYASPPPTMLTTMDSITALTKSRRVPSLQDKAPVSAIRIRVAGVSGVDTASRARVNAVAGAIRAAYPRLQVDVTVGSSPAPQTVALSPSAHVTERWVAKGVALRILRAVDTKSAVLFVLVLVVCALFLGQAALASVRSRRTEIGTLRCLGWSGGEVLRLVLGELAVIGLAAGAAGTVLAYALGRILGQPDAGAKSLLVLPVALLVALAAGLIPAWLAARLGPMAAVRPPVTAARRSRPVGSVAGLAVLNLLRVRGRTLLGAAGLALGVAAFTVLLALTLAFRGEAAGSLLGNAVVAQARGADYLSVALSLLLGAAGAIDVLIISQRERAADLAVLRATGWTNRELAMLTLYEGIGLALLGGLTGAVAGLLVVLSLGQGVLHGHLLAVAGAALLATLAATALVSAALTVPIRGLSRIAPAHLLAAD
;
A
#
# COMPACT_ATOMS: atom_id res chain seq x y z
N MET A 1 -42.64 42.36 28.73
CA MET A 1 -42.68 42.98 27.38
C MET A 1 -42.28 42.00 26.28
N ILE A 2 -41.07 41.38 26.33
CA ILE A 2 -40.59 40.41 25.33
C ILE A 2 -41.58 39.26 25.06
N LEU A 3 -42.11 38.62 26.12
CA LEU A 3 -43.09 37.54 26.02
C LEU A 3 -44.45 37.96 25.42
N ASP A 4 -44.90 39.19 25.68
CA ASP A 4 -46.20 39.68 25.19
C ASP A 4 -46.13 40.11 23.71
N GLN A 5 -44.97 40.61 23.27
CA GLN A 5 -44.71 40.92 21.86
C GLN A 5 -44.62 39.66 20.98
N LEU A 6 -43.99 38.60 21.48
CA LEU A 6 -43.95 37.29 20.81
C LEU A 6 -45.35 36.70 20.60
N ARG A 7 -46.28 36.95 21.54
CA ARG A 7 -47.66 36.42 21.49
C ARG A 7 -48.59 37.14 20.51
N ARG A 8 -48.50 38.47 20.38
CA ARG A 8 -49.43 39.28 19.58
C ARG A 8 -49.11 39.36 18.08
N ARG A 9 -47.88 39.04 17.65
CA ARG A 9 -47.46 39.13 16.22
C ARG A 9 -46.87 37.82 15.70
N ARG A 10 -47.62 36.73 15.88
CA ARG A 10 -47.22 35.34 15.57
C ARG A 10 -46.59 35.19 14.19
N GLY A 11 -47.18 35.73 13.13
CA GLY A 11 -46.68 35.53 11.76
C GLY A 11 -45.25 36.02 11.50
N ARG A 12 -44.83 37.14 12.12
CA ARG A 12 -43.48 37.72 11.91
C ARG A 12 -42.45 37.13 12.87
N ALA A 13 -42.85 36.90 14.11
CA ALA A 13 -42.04 36.16 15.07
C ALA A 13 -41.76 34.73 14.58
N LEU A 14 -42.76 34.07 13.96
CA LEU A 14 -42.61 32.75 13.35
C LEU A 14 -41.68 32.76 12.15
N ALA A 15 -41.71 33.78 11.29
CA ALA A 15 -40.79 33.87 10.14
C ALA A 15 -39.33 34.04 10.59
N LEU A 16 -39.09 34.90 11.60
CA LEU A 16 -37.75 35.09 12.16
C LEU A 16 -37.26 33.83 12.90
N ALA A 17 -38.15 33.21 13.69
CA ALA A 17 -37.89 31.96 14.37
C ALA A 17 -37.62 30.82 13.37
N ALA A 18 -38.35 30.75 12.26
CA ALA A 18 -38.13 29.76 11.20
C ALA A 18 -36.78 29.99 10.49
N GLY A 19 -36.41 31.23 10.19
CA GLY A 19 -35.09 31.54 9.62
C GLY A 19 -33.95 31.14 10.56
N ILE A 20 -34.05 31.50 11.83
CA ILE A 20 -33.05 31.13 12.84
C ILE A 20 -33.03 29.61 13.08
N LEU A 21 -34.19 28.95 13.06
CA LEU A 21 -34.29 27.49 13.16
C LEU A 21 -33.58 26.84 11.98
N VAL A 22 -33.84 27.28 10.74
CA VAL A 22 -33.17 26.77 9.53
C VAL A 22 -31.65 26.96 9.62
N ALA A 23 -31.19 28.13 10.08
CA ALA A 23 -29.76 28.38 10.26
C ALA A 23 -29.14 27.49 11.35
N ALA A 24 -29.81 27.32 12.49
CA ALA A 24 -29.35 26.48 13.59
C ALA A 24 -29.36 25.00 13.22
N THR A 25 -30.40 24.50 12.55
CA THR A 25 -30.47 23.12 12.06
C THR A 25 -29.41 22.89 10.99
N SER A 26 -29.19 23.84 10.08
CA SER A 26 -28.16 23.73 9.05
C SER A 26 -26.76 23.73 9.67
N PHE A 27 -26.46 24.65 10.60
CA PHE A 27 -25.21 24.67 11.36
C PHE A 27 -24.95 23.33 12.07
N THR A 28 -25.98 22.79 12.73
CA THR A 28 -25.89 21.53 13.46
C THR A 28 -25.66 20.36 12.52
N LEU A 29 -26.41 20.28 11.42
CA LEU A 29 -26.29 19.22 10.42
C LEU A 29 -24.93 19.25 9.72
N LEU A 30 -24.47 20.45 9.34
CA LEU A 30 -23.15 20.69 8.76
C LEU A 30 -22.04 20.28 9.72
N THR A 31 -22.12 20.73 10.98
CA THR A 31 -21.13 20.41 12.01
C THR A 31 -21.09 18.90 12.30
N ALA A 32 -22.26 18.26 12.44
CA ALA A 32 -22.37 16.82 12.65
C ALA A 32 -21.82 16.02 11.46
N THR A 33 -22.07 16.49 10.24
CA THR A 33 -21.56 15.87 9.01
C THR A 33 -20.03 15.97 8.93
N VAL A 34 -19.46 17.15 9.21
CA VAL A 34 -18.01 17.37 9.26
C VAL A 34 -17.35 16.54 10.37
N SER A 35 -17.94 16.49 11.57
CA SER A 35 -17.39 15.71 12.69
C SER A 35 -17.43 14.21 12.43
N THR A 36 -18.52 13.70 11.83
CA THR A 36 -18.69 12.28 11.51
C THR A 36 -17.71 11.89 10.40
N SER A 37 -17.60 12.68 9.33
CA SER A 37 -16.64 12.45 8.25
C SER A 37 -15.20 12.43 8.76
N ARG A 38 -14.83 13.37 9.63
CA ARG A 38 -13.54 13.41 10.30
C ARG A 38 -13.32 12.16 11.15
N ALA A 39 -14.28 11.77 11.99
CA ALA A 39 -14.14 10.63 12.89
C ALA A 39 -13.98 9.30 12.13
N THR A 40 -14.77 9.07 11.08
CA THR A 40 -14.65 7.89 10.22
C THR A 40 -13.31 7.85 9.51
N THR A 41 -12.88 8.97 8.94
CA THR A 41 -11.59 9.09 8.25
C THR A 41 -10.42 8.83 9.20
N VAL A 42 -10.42 9.47 10.38
CA VAL A 42 -9.41 9.27 11.43
C VAL A 42 -9.45 7.82 11.93
N GLY A 43 -10.64 7.21 12.06
CA GLY A 43 -10.80 5.81 12.45
C GLY A 43 -10.17 4.85 11.45
N THR A 44 -10.45 5.00 10.16
CA THR A 44 -9.86 4.19 9.08
C THR A 44 -8.35 4.36 9.02
N VAL A 45 -7.85 5.59 9.13
CA VAL A 45 -6.41 5.85 9.17
C VAL A 45 -5.78 5.22 10.42
N ARG A 46 -6.33 5.43 11.61
CA ARG A 46 -5.77 4.87 12.86
C ARG A 46 -5.72 3.34 12.86
N LYS A 47 -6.78 2.68 12.36
CA LYS A 47 -6.82 1.21 12.24
C LYS A 47 -5.73 0.66 11.32
N ASN A 48 -5.29 1.45 10.34
CA ASN A 48 -4.41 0.97 9.27
C ASN A 48 -3.03 1.66 9.20
N ALA A 49 -2.72 2.54 10.14
CA ALA A 49 -1.52 3.39 10.06
C ALA A 49 -0.30 2.81 10.79
N ARG A 50 -0.43 1.69 11.51
CA ARG A 50 0.70 1.07 12.20
C ARG A 50 1.14 -0.20 11.46
N SER A 51 2.36 -0.18 10.93
CA SER A 51 3.08 -1.34 10.35
C SER A 51 3.60 -2.29 11.45
N ALA A 52 4.24 -3.42 11.08
CA ALA A 52 4.80 -4.35 12.07
C ALA A 52 5.81 -3.69 13.04
N TYR A 53 6.55 -2.69 12.56
CA TYR A 53 7.50 -1.87 13.34
C TYR A 53 7.31 -0.38 13.06
N ASP A 54 7.78 0.47 13.98
CA ASP A 54 7.59 1.92 13.96
C ASP A 54 8.80 2.67 13.34
N VAL A 55 10.01 2.12 13.48
CA VAL A 55 11.26 2.65 12.92
C VAL A 55 12.07 1.52 12.27
N LEU A 56 12.69 1.84 11.13
CA LEU A 56 13.59 0.96 10.39
C LEU A 56 14.98 1.59 10.30
N VAL A 57 16.00 0.86 10.72
CA VAL A 57 17.40 1.27 10.57
C VAL A 57 18.04 0.44 9.47
N ARG A 58 18.57 1.11 8.45
CA ARG A 58 19.25 0.49 7.30
C ARG A 58 20.73 0.89 7.26
N PRO A 59 21.59 0.08 6.63
CA PRO A 59 23.00 0.38 6.47
C PRO A 59 23.27 1.68 5.69
N PRO A 60 24.48 2.24 5.82
CA PRO A 60 24.92 3.34 4.98
C PRO A 60 24.83 2.96 3.49
N ASN A 61 24.44 3.92 2.64
CA ASN A 61 24.34 3.75 1.18
C ASN A 61 23.32 2.71 0.69
N SER A 62 22.43 2.21 1.55
CA SER A 62 21.39 1.26 1.14
C SER A 62 20.26 1.92 0.33
N GLN A 63 20.10 3.25 0.42
CA GLN A 63 19.06 4.00 -0.28
C GLN A 63 19.44 4.32 -1.73
N THR A 64 18.57 3.98 -2.68
CA THR A 64 18.79 4.27 -4.11
C THR A 64 18.58 5.76 -4.43
N ASP A 65 19.09 6.22 -5.58
CA ASP A 65 18.86 7.60 -6.05
C ASP A 65 17.37 7.89 -6.25
N VAL A 66 16.61 6.91 -6.74
CA VAL A 66 15.17 7.02 -6.97
C VAL A 66 14.42 7.14 -5.64
N GLU A 67 14.78 6.35 -4.62
CA GLU A 67 14.23 6.48 -3.26
C GLU A 67 14.51 7.87 -2.66
N ARG A 68 15.72 8.43 -2.87
CA ARG A 68 16.08 9.78 -2.40
C ARG A 68 15.23 10.87 -3.07
N GLN A 69 15.02 10.78 -4.39
CA GLN A 69 14.27 11.78 -5.14
C GLN A 69 12.74 11.70 -4.92
N SER A 70 12.22 10.48 -4.74
CA SER A 70 10.77 10.25 -4.60
C SER A 70 10.29 10.30 -3.14
N GLY A 71 11.19 10.16 -2.16
CA GLY A 71 10.83 10.01 -0.75
C GLY A 71 10.11 8.68 -0.45
N LEU A 72 10.15 7.73 -1.38
CA LEU A 72 9.58 6.40 -1.27
C LEU A 72 10.63 5.38 -0.83
N VAL A 73 10.19 4.22 -0.37
CA VAL A 73 11.04 3.05 -0.08
C VAL A 73 10.66 1.90 -1.00
N GLU A 74 11.65 1.25 -1.61
CA GLU A 74 11.47 0.05 -2.42
C GLU A 74 10.99 -1.13 -1.54
N PRO A 75 10.02 -1.93 -2.01
CA PRO A 75 9.64 -3.14 -1.28
C PRO A 75 10.76 -4.19 -1.32
N ASN A 76 10.78 -5.10 -0.35
CA ASN A 76 11.74 -6.22 -0.30
C ASN A 76 13.24 -5.81 -0.36
N PHE A 77 13.57 -4.57 0.03
CA PHE A 77 14.95 -4.06 0.05
C PHE A 77 15.91 -4.95 0.88
N LEU A 78 15.37 -5.67 1.88
CA LEU A 78 16.14 -6.58 2.72
C LEU A 78 16.79 -7.70 1.91
N SER A 79 16.07 -8.30 0.96
CA SER A 79 16.58 -9.45 0.19
C SER A 79 17.81 -9.14 -0.68
N GLY A 80 18.13 -7.84 -0.89
CA GLY A 80 19.32 -7.36 -1.59
C GLY A 80 20.37 -6.68 -0.69
N THR A 81 20.20 -6.70 0.63
CA THR A 81 21.10 -6.04 1.59
C THR A 81 21.82 -7.07 2.47
N PHE A 82 23.15 -7.11 2.39
CA PHE A 82 24.01 -8.10 3.05
C PHE A 82 25.04 -7.41 3.96
N GLY A 83 24.64 -7.16 5.21
CA GLY A 83 25.46 -6.47 6.22
C GLY A 83 25.50 -4.94 6.09
N GLY A 84 26.37 -4.31 6.89
CA GLY A 84 26.63 -2.87 6.95
C GLY A 84 26.27 -2.19 8.29
N ILE A 85 25.69 -2.92 9.24
CA ILE A 85 25.53 -2.49 10.65
C ILE A 85 26.29 -3.47 11.56
N THR A 86 27.08 -2.96 12.51
CA THR A 86 27.83 -3.82 13.44
C THR A 86 26.94 -4.38 14.55
N VAL A 87 27.33 -5.52 15.12
CA VAL A 87 26.60 -6.10 16.27
C VAL A 87 26.64 -5.14 17.46
N ASP A 88 27.73 -4.39 17.65
CA ASP A 88 27.84 -3.40 18.71
C ASP A 88 26.93 -2.18 18.49
N GLN A 89 26.77 -1.72 17.24
CA GLN A 89 25.77 -0.71 16.91
C GLN A 89 24.37 -1.21 17.24
N TYR A 90 24.04 -2.45 16.86
CA TYR A 90 22.77 -3.09 17.21
C TYR A 90 22.56 -3.13 18.74
N ARG A 91 23.52 -3.64 19.52
CA ARG A 91 23.42 -3.74 20.98
C ARG A 91 23.20 -2.38 21.63
N ARG A 92 23.92 -1.34 21.18
CA ARG A 92 23.75 0.03 21.66
C ARG A 92 22.38 0.61 21.29
N ILE A 93 21.90 0.36 20.08
CA ILE A 93 20.54 0.76 19.66
C ILE A 93 19.49 0.04 20.51
N ARG A 94 19.59 -1.28 20.71
CA ARG A 94 18.67 -2.07 21.55
C ARG A 94 18.55 -1.50 22.96
N GLY A 95 19.63 -0.96 23.52
CA GLY A 95 19.67 -0.36 24.86
C GLY A 95 19.22 1.10 24.95
N MET A 96 18.80 1.76 23.86
CA MET A 96 18.37 3.16 23.92
C MET A 96 16.99 3.31 24.59
N ALA A 97 16.82 4.40 25.33
CA ALA A 97 15.56 4.72 25.99
C ALA A 97 14.40 4.88 24.98
N GLY A 98 13.24 4.31 25.34
CA GLY A 98 12.02 4.39 24.52
C GLY A 98 11.88 3.29 23.47
N ILE A 99 12.87 2.41 23.31
CA ILE A 99 12.76 1.22 22.46
C ILE A 99 12.15 0.07 23.27
N ASP A 100 11.10 -0.55 22.74
CA ASP A 100 10.44 -1.72 23.33
C ASP A 100 11.02 -3.03 22.79
N VAL A 101 11.19 -3.10 21.46
CA VAL A 101 11.78 -4.23 20.74
C VAL A 101 12.68 -3.68 19.64
N ALA A 102 13.89 -4.21 19.52
CA ALA A 102 14.77 -4.02 18.37
C ALA A 102 15.13 -5.41 17.82
N ALA A 103 14.57 -5.78 16.66
CA ALA A 103 14.81 -7.06 16.02
C ALA A 103 15.80 -6.89 14.85
N PRO A 104 17.05 -7.38 14.98
CA PRO A 104 18.03 -7.37 13.92
C PRO A 104 17.75 -8.47 12.90
N VAL A 105 18.06 -8.22 11.64
CA VAL A 105 18.16 -9.23 10.60
C VAL A 105 19.51 -9.11 9.94
N ALA A 106 20.24 -10.22 9.86
CA ALA A 106 21.52 -10.33 9.17
C ALA A 106 21.39 -11.36 8.03
N ASN A 107 21.28 -10.88 6.79
CA ASN A 107 21.19 -11.77 5.64
C ASN A 107 22.58 -12.32 5.32
N ILE A 108 22.67 -13.64 5.20
CA ILE A 108 23.92 -14.34 4.88
C ILE A 108 23.98 -14.59 3.37
N GLY A 109 23.02 -15.31 2.82
CA GLY A 109 22.99 -15.65 1.39
C GLY A 109 21.98 -16.73 1.06
N TYR A 110 21.78 -16.95 -0.24
CA TYR A 110 20.98 -18.04 -0.76
C TYR A 110 21.80 -19.33 -0.74
N LEU A 111 21.27 -20.35 -0.09
CA LEU A 111 21.73 -21.74 -0.16
C LEU A 111 20.92 -22.49 -1.21
N MET A 112 21.57 -23.41 -1.92
CA MET A 112 20.91 -24.28 -2.88
C MET A 112 20.46 -25.56 -2.18
N VAL A 113 19.19 -25.60 -1.76
CA VAL A 113 18.61 -26.78 -1.11
C VAL A 113 18.14 -27.75 -2.19
N MET A 114 18.90 -28.82 -2.36
CA MET A 114 18.58 -29.88 -3.33
C MET A 114 17.41 -30.73 -2.84
N SER A 115 16.60 -31.19 -3.78
CA SER A 115 15.46 -32.09 -3.56
C SER A 115 15.07 -32.75 -4.88
N THR A 116 13.96 -33.48 -4.88
CA THR A 116 13.36 -34.06 -6.07
C THR A 116 11.88 -33.72 -6.19
N VAL A 117 11.39 -33.60 -7.42
CA VAL A 117 9.96 -33.56 -7.71
C VAL A 117 9.57 -34.90 -8.36
N THR A 118 8.72 -35.66 -7.67
CA THR A 118 8.20 -36.93 -8.20
C THR A 118 7.09 -36.69 -9.20
N VAL A 119 7.26 -37.23 -10.39
CA VAL A 119 6.28 -37.25 -11.48
C VAL A 119 5.77 -38.67 -11.66
N ASP A 120 4.46 -38.86 -11.57
CA ASP A 120 3.82 -40.16 -11.83
C ASP A 120 3.67 -40.39 -13.34
N VAL A 121 4.32 -41.44 -13.84
CA VAL A 121 4.27 -41.87 -15.23
C VAL A 121 3.65 -43.26 -15.40
N SER A 122 3.02 -43.80 -14.35
CA SER A 122 2.45 -45.15 -14.32
C SER A 122 1.43 -45.40 -15.44
N ARG A 123 0.68 -44.36 -15.83
CA ARG A 123 -0.31 -44.45 -16.93
C ARG A 123 0.29 -44.69 -18.32
N PHE A 124 1.60 -44.51 -18.48
CA PHE A 124 2.29 -44.67 -19.76
C PHE A 124 3.06 -45.99 -19.88
N LEU A 125 2.94 -46.86 -18.88
CA LEU A 125 3.60 -48.15 -18.87
C LEU A 125 3.06 -49.06 -19.97
N ASP A 126 3.97 -49.71 -20.69
CA ASP A 126 3.60 -50.89 -21.45
C ASP A 126 3.52 -52.10 -20.53
N SER A 127 2.29 -52.55 -20.27
CA SER A 127 2.01 -53.73 -19.43
C SER A 127 2.42 -55.06 -20.06
N LYS A 128 2.88 -55.08 -21.32
CA LYS A 128 3.41 -56.28 -21.99
C LYS A 128 4.94 -56.35 -21.96
N ALA A 129 5.63 -55.22 -21.88
CA ALA A 129 7.09 -55.18 -21.83
C ALA A 129 7.66 -55.77 -20.51
N SER A 130 8.69 -56.61 -20.61
CA SER A 130 9.42 -57.15 -19.45
C SER A 130 10.36 -56.12 -18.83
N ARG A 131 10.98 -55.29 -19.68
CA ARG A 131 11.79 -54.10 -19.34
C ARG A 131 11.49 -52.99 -20.34
N GLN A 132 11.51 -51.75 -19.88
CA GLN A 132 11.28 -50.57 -20.75
C GLN A 132 11.98 -49.34 -20.18
N ILE A 133 12.22 -48.36 -21.04
CA ILE A 133 12.68 -47.03 -20.64
C ILE A 133 11.67 -45.98 -21.08
N LEU A 134 11.29 -45.11 -20.16
CA LEU A 134 10.55 -43.88 -20.48
C LEU A 134 11.50 -42.69 -20.35
N ARG A 135 11.42 -41.76 -21.30
CA ARG A 135 12.06 -40.45 -21.25
C ARG A 135 11.00 -39.39 -21.01
N ILE A 136 11.28 -38.46 -20.12
CA ILE A 136 10.54 -37.21 -20.04
C ILE A 136 11.42 -36.05 -20.45
N SER A 137 10.84 -35.13 -21.23
CA SER A 137 11.49 -33.89 -21.65
C SER A 137 10.76 -32.71 -21.02
N PRO A 138 11.19 -32.24 -19.84
CA PRO A 138 10.49 -31.21 -19.12
C PRO A 138 10.79 -29.80 -19.64
N THR A 139 9.76 -28.97 -19.52
CA THR A 139 9.78 -27.55 -19.80
C THR A 139 9.25 -26.85 -18.55
N LEU A 140 10.08 -26.00 -17.97
CA LEU A 140 9.77 -25.22 -16.79
C LEU A 140 9.20 -23.86 -17.19
N THR A 141 8.02 -23.52 -16.68
CA THR A 141 7.46 -22.18 -16.77
C THR A 141 7.49 -21.53 -15.38
N ALA A 142 8.20 -20.41 -15.27
CA ALA A 142 8.38 -19.68 -14.02
C ALA A 142 8.61 -18.19 -14.31
N GLY A 143 8.06 -17.31 -13.46
CA GLY A 143 8.13 -15.88 -13.66
C GLY A 143 7.52 -15.46 -15.01
N LEU A 144 8.32 -14.79 -15.84
CA LEU A 144 7.97 -14.41 -17.23
C LEU A 144 8.65 -15.32 -18.28
N GLY A 145 9.37 -16.35 -17.84
CA GLY A 145 10.23 -17.18 -18.69
C GLY A 145 9.71 -18.60 -18.88
N THR A 146 10.25 -19.26 -19.90
CA THR A 146 10.08 -20.70 -20.13
C THR A 146 11.44 -21.30 -20.47
N TYR A 147 11.80 -22.39 -19.80
CA TYR A 147 13.13 -22.97 -19.81
C TYR A 147 13.05 -24.46 -20.07
N ARG A 148 13.82 -24.97 -21.04
CA ARG A 148 13.93 -26.42 -21.26
C ARG A 148 14.93 -26.99 -20.26
N THR A 149 14.52 -28.00 -19.50
CA THR A 149 15.38 -28.64 -18.49
C THR A 149 16.06 -29.89 -19.06
N SER A 150 16.87 -30.56 -18.25
CA SER A 150 17.43 -31.88 -18.56
C SER A 150 16.35 -32.92 -18.84
N ASP A 151 16.64 -33.83 -19.76
CA ASP A 151 15.76 -34.97 -20.02
C ASP A 151 15.97 -36.00 -18.92
N GLU A 152 14.89 -36.50 -18.32
CA GLU A 152 14.95 -37.46 -17.22
C GLU A 152 14.42 -38.82 -17.69
N TYR A 153 14.95 -39.89 -17.10
CA TYR A 153 14.71 -41.26 -17.56
C TYR A 153 14.20 -42.13 -16.41
N VAL A 154 13.38 -43.12 -16.74
CA VAL A 154 13.09 -44.22 -15.82
C VAL A 154 13.28 -45.55 -16.52
N TYR A 155 14.14 -46.39 -15.96
CA TYR A 155 14.26 -47.79 -16.29
C TYR A 155 13.34 -48.61 -15.41
N LEU A 156 12.47 -49.41 -16.04
CA LEU A 156 11.48 -50.22 -15.36
C LEU A 156 11.66 -51.67 -15.73
N THR A 157 11.76 -52.52 -14.72
CA THR A 157 11.91 -53.96 -14.87
C THR A 157 10.87 -54.71 -14.04
N ARG A 158 10.44 -55.89 -14.52
CA ARG A 158 9.64 -56.82 -13.71
C ARG A 158 10.51 -57.65 -12.76
N SER A 159 11.80 -57.77 -13.06
CA SER A 159 12.75 -58.48 -12.20
C SER A 159 13.01 -57.64 -10.95
N PRO A 160 13.15 -58.25 -9.76
CA PRO A 160 13.54 -57.50 -8.58
C PRO A 160 14.96 -56.95 -8.77
N LEU A 161 15.11 -55.63 -8.56
CA LEU A 161 16.43 -55.03 -8.38
C LEU A 161 16.97 -55.47 -7.02
N THR A 162 18.25 -55.79 -6.98
CA THR A 162 18.92 -56.27 -5.75
C THR A 162 20.11 -55.40 -5.41
N SER A 163 20.45 -55.35 -4.14
CA SER A 163 21.66 -54.67 -3.68
C SER A 163 22.88 -55.60 -3.64
N GLY A 164 24.04 -55.00 -3.75
CA GLY A 164 25.31 -55.70 -3.63
C GLY A 164 26.50 -54.75 -3.58
N SER A 165 27.55 -55.21 -2.92
CA SER A 165 28.83 -54.52 -2.83
C SER A 165 29.94 -55.29 -3.55
N SER A 166 30.98 -54.57 -3.96
CA SER A 166 32.26 -55.14 -4.37
C SER A 166 32.93 -55.88 -3.20
N SER A 167 33.89 -56.75 -3.51
CA SER A 167 34.60 -57.56 -2.51
C SER A 167 35.41 -56.75 -1.51
N ASP A 168 35.81 -55.52 -1.89
CA ASP A 168 36.50 -54.54 -1.06
C ASP A 168 35.55 -53.52 -0.39
N GLN A 169 34.23 -53.67 -0.58
CA GLN A 169 33.16 -52.81 -0.05
C GLN A 169 33.17 -51.34 -0.52
N ILE A 170 34.07 -50.97 -1.44
CA ILE A 170 34.22 -49.60 -1.96
C ILE A 170 33.07 -49.21 -2.88
N PHE A 171 32.57 -50.14 -3.69
CA PHE A 171 31.46 -49.92 -4.59
C PHE A 171 30.22 -50.65 -4.05
N GLN A 172 29.13 -49.90 -3.88
CA GLN A 172 27.83 -50.44 -3.45
C GLN A 172 26.75 -49.95 -4.40
N SER A 173 25.84 -50.85 -4.74
CA SER A 173 24.72 -50.58 -5.64
C SER A 173 23.47 -51.25 -5.13
N ASP A 174 22.34 -50.56 -5.26
CA ASP A 174 21.00 -51.09 -4.96
C ASP A 174 20.20 -51.43 -6.22
N THR A 175 20.81 -51.27 -7.40
CA THR A 175 20.18 -51.34 -8.71
C THR A 175 20.73 -52.49 -9.55
N LEU A 176 21.10 -53.62 -8.92
CA LEU A 176 21.67 -54.77 -9.63
C LEU A 176 20.59 -55.67 -10.23
N GLU A 177 20.72 -56.01 -11.51
CA GLU A 177 19.82 -56.92 -12.22
C GLU A 177 20.57 -57.98 -13.06
N LYS A 178 19.98 -59.17 -13.22
CA LYS A 178 20.42 -60.17 -14.20
C LYS A 178 19.89 -59.82 -15.60
N GLY A 179 20.73 -59.95 -16.62
CA GLY A 179 20.37 -59.78 -18.03
C GLY A 179 21.03 -60.81 -18.93
N ALA A 180 20.74 -60.74 -20.24
CA ALA A 180 21.48 -61.50 -21.24
C ALA A 180 22.97 -61.12 -21.16
N VAL A 181 23.84 -62.14 -21.17
CA VAL A 181 25.29 -61.93 -21.01
C VAL A 181 25.92 -61.74 -22.37
N ASP A 182 26.44 -60.54 -22.61
CA ASP A 182 27.39 -60.28 -23.68
C ASP A 182 28.82 -60.54 -23.16
N LYS A 183 29.62 -61.29 -23.93
CA LYS A 183 31.04 -61.54 -23.63
C LYS A 183 31.81 -60.23 -23.44
N SER A 184 31.46 -59.18 -24.18
CA SER A 184 32.13 -57.88 -24.13
C SER A 184 31.90 -57.11 -22.83
N THR A 185 30.81 -57.42 -22.09
CA THR A 185 30.38 -56.66 -20.89
C THR A 185 30.52 -57.46 -19.59
N ARG A 186 30.93 -58.73 -19.66
CA ARG A 186 31.02 -59.63 -18.49
C ARG A 186 31.89 -59.07 -17.35
N ARG A 187 32.91 -58.27 -17.66
CA ARG A 187 33.82 -57.65 -16.68
C ARG A 187 33.17 -56.58 -15.80
N TYR A 188 32.02 -56.03 -16.21
CA TYR A 188 31.30 -54.98 -15.46
C TYR A 188 30.24 -55.58 -14.51
N GLN A 189 30.17 -56.90 -14.40
CA GLN A 189 29.21 -57.55 -13.52
C GLN A 189 29.66 -57.50 -12.07
N LEU A 190 28.76 -57.08 -11.19
CA LEU A 190 28.90 -57.21 -9.76
C LEU A 190 28.09 -58.43 -9.28
N LYS A 191 28.78 -59.44 -8.73
CA LYS A 191 28.15 -60.71 -8.29
C LYS A 191 27.28 -61.37 -9.38
N GLY A 192 27.72 -61.29 -10.64
CA GLY A 192 27.00 -61.84 -11.80
C GLY A 192 25.75 -61.06 -12.22
N LYS A 193 25.63 -59.79 -11.82
CA LYS A 193 24.55 -58.86 -12.17
C LYS A 193 25.11 -57.54 -12.67
N TYR A 194 24.34 -56.78 -13.42
CA TYR A 194 24.70 -55.46 -13.92
C TYR A 194 24.05 -54.36 -13.08
N ASP A 195 24.78 -53.27 -12.83
CA ASP A 195 24.19 -52.06 -12.27
C ASP A 195 23.52 -51.26 -13.39
N VAL A 196 22.19 -51.21 -13.39
CA VAL A 196 21.43 -50.60 -14.48
C VAL A 196 21.28 -49.08 -14.39
N CYS A 197 21.79 -48.44 -13.33
CA CYS A 197 21.65 -47.00 -13.11
C CYS A 197 22.99 -46.28 -12.95
N PHE A 198 24.02 -46.93 -12.39
CA PHE A 198 25.27 -46.26 -12.03
C PHE A 198 25.97 -45.58 -13.20
N TYR A 199 26.22 -46.28 -14.31
CA TYR A 199 26.94 -45.70 -15.45
C TYR A 199 26.17 -44.56 -16.15
N PHE A 200 24.83 -44.56 -16.09
CA PHE A 200 24.08 -43.41 -16.60
C PHE A 200 24.18 -42.21 -15.64
N ASN A 201 24.12 -42.45 -14.33
CA ASN A 201 23.97 -41.40 -13.30
C ASN A 201 25.30 -40.84 -12.76
N ARG A 202 26.36 -41.64 -12.72
CA ARG A 202 27.59 -41.36 -11.95
C ARG A 202 28.89 -41.43 -12.77
N ASP A 203 28.91 -42.11 -13.92
CA ASP A 203 30.12 -42.25 -14.75
C ASP A 203 29.76 -42.24 -16.25
N LYS A 204 29.75 -41.03 -16.85
CA LYS A 204 29.38 -40.78 -18.25
C LYS A 204 30.60 -40.71 -19.19
N THR A 205 31.78 -41.10 -18.72
CA THR A 205 33.07 -40.86 -19.40
C THR A 205 33.27 -41.68 -20.68
N GLU A 206 32.45 -42.71 -20.90
CA GLU A 206 32.59 -43.73 -21.97
C GLU A 206 33.95 -44.45 -21.99
N GLN A 207 34.79 -44.26 -20.96
CA GLN A 207 36.12 -44.85 -20.90
C GLN A 207 35.99 -46.36 -20.71
N LYS A 208 36.46 -47.10 -21.72
CA LYS A 208 36.42 -48.58 -21.73
C LYS A 208 37.61 -49.19 -21.01
N ASP A 209 38.71 -48.45 -20.88
CA ASP A 209 39.93 -48.89 -20.23
C ASP A 209 40.04 -48.23 -18.86
N PHE A 210 39.37 -48.83 -17.87
CA PHE A 210 39.72 -48.58 -16.48
C PHE A 210 41.18 -48.98 -16.29
N ASN A 211 41.97 -48.18 -15.57
CA ASN A 211 43.35 -48.50 -15.18
C ASN A 211 43.36 -49.69 -14.18
N LEU A 212 42.97 -50.87 -14.69
CA LEU A 212 42.77 -52.14 -14.02
C LEU A 212 44.12 -52.81 -13.76
N GLN A 213 44.85 -52.34 -12.76
CA GLN A 213 45.68 -53.25 -11.97
C GLN A 213 44.87 -53.63 -10.72
N LEU A 214 44.21 -54.78 -10.78
CA LEU A 214 43.64 -55.43 -9.60
C LEU A 214 44.78 -55.88 -8.66
N PRO A 215 44.63 -55.76 -7.32
CA PRO A 215 43.40 -55.42 -6.62
C PRO A 215 43.22 -53.91 -6.50
N MET A 216 41.98 -53.47 -6.74
CA MET A 216 41.52 -52.08 -6.77
C MET A 216 42.18 -51.21 -5.67
N ARG A 217 43.06 -50.30 -6.08
CA ARG A 217 43.36 -49.09 -5.30
C ARG A 217 42.44 -47.99 -5.81
N PRO A 218 41.85 -47.17 -4.93
CA PRO A 218 40.72 -46.32 -5.28
C PRO A 218 41.18 -45.20 -6.22
N ASN A 219 40.57 -45.15 -7.39
CA ASN A 219 40.13 -43.88 -7.92
C ASN A 219 38.84 -44.16 -8.71
N LEU A 220 37.68 -43.89 -8.10
CA LEU A 220 36.62 -43.26 -8.88
C LEU A 220 37.25 -41.96 -9.34
N ILE A 221 37.83 -41.93 -10.54
CA ILE A 221 38.16 -40.64 -11.14
C ILE A 221 36.80 -39.96 -11.26
N ALA A 222 36.52 -39.00 -10.36
CA ALA A 222 35.38 -38.13 -10.53
C ALA A 222 35.51 -37.56 -11.95
N GLU A 223 34.46 -37.73 -12.75
CA GLU A 223 34.42 -37.17 -14.10
C GLU A 223 34.87 -35.70 -14.01
N ASP A 224 35.94 -35.34 -14.72
CA ASP A 224 36.35 -33.94 -14.76
C ASP A 224 35.39 -33.19 -15.68
N LEU A 225 34.47 -32.47 -15.06
CA LEU A 225 33.42 -31.70 -15.72
C LEU A 225 33.77 -30.21 -15.74
N SER A 226 35.02 -29.83 -15.46
CA SER A 226 35.43 -28.42 -15.36
C SER A 226 35.30 -27.63 -16.67
N ASP A 227 35.25 -28.32 -17.82
CA ASP A 227 34.97 -27.74 -19.13
C ASP A 227 33.46 -27.60 -19.44
N ARG A 228 32.60 -28.25 -18.63
CA ARG A 228 31.14 -28.23 -18.78
C ARG A 228 30.51 -27.06 -18.03
N SER A 229 29.41 -26.58 -18.59
CA SER A 229 28.55 -25.60 -17.92
C SER A 229 27.65 -26.28 -16.89
N ALA A 230 27.39 -25.63 -15.75
CA ALA A 230 26.37 -26.07 -14.80
C ALA A 230 24.95 -26.14 -15.40
N PHE A 231 24.74 -25.46 -16.54
CA PHE A 231 23.51 -25.46 -17.32
C PHE A 231 23.51 -26.46 -18.49
N ASP A 232 24.55 -27.29 -18.62
CA ASP A 232 24.54 -28.37 -19.60
C ASP A 232 23.42 -29.37 -19.23
N ARG A 233 22.49 -29.59 -20.17
CA ARG A 233 21.32 -30.45 -19.95
C ARG A 233 21.73 -31.90 -19.73
N ASP A 234 22.85 -32.31 -20.30
CA ASP A 234 23.34 -33.67 -20.21
C ASP A 234 23.97 -33.97 -18.84
N LEU A 235 24.48 -32.94 -18.16
CA LEU A 235 25.06 -33.03 -16.82
C LEU A 235 24.00 -33.46 -15.80
N ASN A 236 22.86 -32.77 -15.79
CA ASN A 236 21.81 -32.95 -14.79
C ASN A 236 20.77 -34.02 -15.14
N SER A 237 20.90 -34.72 -16.28
CA SER A 237 20.02 -35.84 -16.63
C SER A 237 20.24 -37.02 -15.67
N TRP A 238 19.14 -37.56 -15.13
CA TRP A 238 19.11 -38.66 -14.17
C TRP A 238 18.21 -39.80 -14.63
N MET A 239 18.56 -41.03 -14.22
CA MET A 239 17.78 -42.24 -14.45
C MET A 239 17.31 -42.84 -13.14
N ASN A 240 16.00 -43.00 -13.00
CA ASN A 240 15.38 -43.76 -11.92
C ASN A 240 15.29 -45.25 -12.33
N CYS A 241 15.86 -46.15 -11.54
CA CYS A 241 15.68 -47.59 -11.76
C CYS A 241 14.67 -48.15 -10.75
N GLN A 242 13.62 -48.78 -11.25
CA GLN A 242 12.52 -49.30 -10.44
C GLN A 242 12.16 -50.73 -10.86
N SER A 243 11.84 -51.56 -9.86
CA SER A 243 11.26 -52.89 -10.07
C SER A 243 9.84 -52.97 -9.53
N GLY A 244 8.97 -53.72 -10.21
CA GLY A 244 7.61 -53.99 -9.74
C GLY A 244 6.55 -53.97 -10.83
N ARG A 245 5.29 -54.19 -10.44
CA ARG A 245 4.12 -54.14 -11.34
C ARG A 245 3.31 -52.88 -11.08
N GLY A 246 3.08 -52.09 -12.13
CA GLY A 246 2.01 -51.09 -12.19
C GLY A 246 2.26 -49.72 -11.54
N LYS A 247 3.47 -49.45 -11.01
CA LYS A 247 3.86 -48.12 -10.54
C LYS A 247 5.17 -47.69 -11.17
N ALA A 248 5.21 -46.48 -11.70
CA ALA A 248 6.40 -45.87 -12.24
C ALA A 248 6.42 -44.38 -11.94
N THR A 249 7.50 -43.94 -11.30
CA THR A 249 7.71 -42.53 -10.99
C THR A 249 9.06 -42.07 -11.49
N ILE A 250 9.16 -40.81 -11.92
CA ILE A 250 10.44 -40.16 -12.23
C ILE A 250 10.67 -39.10 -11.18
N ASP A 251 11.83 -39.12 -10.53
CA ASP A 251 12.22 -38.06 -9.61
C ASP A 251 13.09 -37.08 -10.37
N VAL A 252 12.53 -35.90 -10.66
CA VAL A 252 13.25 -34.82 -11.33
C VAL A 252 14.07 -34.08 -10.27
N PRO A 253 15.42 -34.07 -10.35
CA PRO A 253 16.24 -33.31 -9.43
C PRO A 253 15.94 -31.82 -9.54
N VAL A 254 15.79 -31.15 -8.40
CA VAL A 254 15.54 -29.71 -8.34
C VAL A 254 16.33 -29.09 -7.19
N SER A 255 16.76 -27.85 -7.37
CA SER A 255 17.32 -27.05 -6.29
C SER A 255 16.41 -25.86 -5.98
N TYR A 256 16.28 -25.51 -4.70
CA TYR A 256 15.55 -24.33 -4.22
C TYR A 256 16.53 -23.33 -3.61
N PRO A 257 16.60 -22.09 -4.13
CA PRO A 257 17.37 -21.05 -3.49
C PRO A 257 16.66 -20.58 -2.21
N VAL A 258 17.25 -20.88 -1.06
CA VAL A 258 16.72 -20.54 0.25
C VAL A 258 17.59 -19.47 0.88
N LEU A 259 17.04 -18.27 1.09
CA LEU A 259 17.76 -17.19 1.76
C LEU A 259 17.88 -17.50 3.26
N LEU A 260 19.12 -17.72 3.70
CA LEU A 260 19.50 -17.89 5.10
C LEU A 260 19.76 -16.52 5.73
N SER A 261 19.05 -16.25 6.82
CA SER A 261 19.19 -15.03 7.61
C SER A 261 19.34 -15.34 9.09
N ALA A 262 20.25 -14.65 9.75
CA ALA A 262 20.37 -14.71 11.20
C ALA A 262 19.50 -13.64 11.87
N VAL A 263 18.83 -14.03 12.95
CA VAL A 263 17.94 -13.20 13.75
C VAL A 263 18.21 -13.35 15.23
N ASP A 264 17.76 -12.38 16.02
CA ASP A 264 17.62 -12.51 17.47
C ASP A 264 16.26 -13.18 17.76
N PRO A 265 16.22 -14.46 18.20
CA PRO A 265 14.96 -15.21 18.24
C PRO A 265 13.91 -14.60 19.17
N GLU A 266 14.32 -14.02 20.31
CA GLU A 266 13.39 -13.41 21.26
C GLU A 266 12.84 -12.10 20.73
N ALA A 267 13.70 -11.25 20.16
CA ALA A 267 13.26 -10.00 19.56
C ALA A 267 12.35 -10.25 18.34
N GLU A 268 12.66 -11.26 17.52
CA GLU A 268 11.83 -11.66 16.38
C GLU A 268 10.47 -12.17 16.85
N ASN A 269 10.44 -12.99 17.90
CA ASN A 269 9.19 -13.48 18.49
C ASN A 269 8.29 -12.33 18.96
N ARG A 270 8.87 -11.36 19.68
CA ARG A 270 8.12 -10.21 20.20
C ARG A 270 7.63 -9.29 19.08
N LEU A 271 8.33 -9.24 17.94
CA LEU A 271 7.97 -8.37 16.83
C LEU A 271 6.88 -8.97 15.94
N VAL A 272 7.06 -10.22 15.49
CA VAL A 272 6.22 -10.87 14.48
C VAL A 272 5.50 -12.13 14.96
N GLY A 273 5.73 -12.58 16.20
CA GLY A 273 5.10 -13.79 16.76
C GLY A 273 5.64 -15.10 16.18
N LEU A 274 6.92 -15.14 15.84
CA LEU A 274 7.56 -16.30 15.20
C LEU A 274 7.32 -17.63 15.95
N GLY A 275 7.22 -17.61 17.29
CA GLY A 275 6.93 -18.78 18.10
C GLY A 275 5.53 -19.36 17.86
N GLY A 276 4.53 -18.52 17.62
CA GLY A 276 3.17 -18.95 17.26
C GLY A 276 3.05 -19.49 15.83
N ALA A 277 4.07 -19.25 14.99
CA ALA A 277 4.13 -19.71 13.62
C ALA A 277 4.83 -21.08 13.46
N ILE A 278 5.43 -21.63 14.52
CA ILE A 278 6.10 -22.95 14.47
C ILE A 278 5.06 -24.04 14.17
N THR A 279 5.37 -24.90 13.18
CA THR A 279 4.51 -26.01 12.75
C THR A 279 5.03 -27.38 13.16
N SER A 280 6.35 -27.51 13.32
CA SER A 280 7.01 -28.74 13.78
C SER A 280 8.37 -28.44 14.42
N GLY A 281 8.86 -29.34 15.27
CA GLY A 281 10.08 -29.13 16.05
C GLY A 281 9.90 -28.04 17.12
N ARG A 282 10.93 -27.22 17.34
CA ARG A 282 10.92 -26.13 18.33
C ARG A 282 11.40 -24.82 17.75
N MET A 283 11.07 -23.73 18.43
CA MET A 283 11.63 -22.40 18.14
C MET A 283 13.13 -22.33 18.50
N LEU A 284 13.86 -21.47 17.79
CA LEU A 284 15.22 -21.06 18.17
C LEU A 284 15.20 -20.23 19.46
N THR A 285 16.27 -20.33 20.23
CA THR A 285 16.50 -19.62 21.49
C THR A 285 17.89 -18.96 21.46
N GLU A 286 18.16 -18.01 22.35
CA GLU A 286 19.51 -17.42 22.48
C GLU A 286 20.60 -18.44 22.90
N ARG A 287 20.21 -19.62 23.37
CA ARG A 287 21.13 -20.71 23.75
C ARG A 287 21.60 -21.54 22.56
N ASP A 288 20.93 -21.41 21.41
CA ASP A 288 21.23 -22.16 20.21
C ASP A 288 22.47 -21.58 19.50
N LYS A 289 23.61 -22.22 19.71
CA LYS A 289 24.92 -21.81 19.20
C LYS A 289 25.49 -22.84 18.21
N PRO A 290 26.41 -22.44 17.32
CA PRO A 290 27.18 -23.39 16.52
C PRO A 290 27.94 -24.38 17.42
N TRP A 291 28.05 -25.63 16.98
CA TRP A 291 28.84 -26.66 17.65
C TRP A 291 29.67 -27.47 16.65
N THR A 292 30.70 -28.14 17.15
CA THR A 292 31.58 -29.00 16.34
C THR A 292 31.60 -30.42 16.89
N LEU A 293 31.63 -31.41 16.01
CA LEU A 293 31.85 -32.81 16.35
C LEU A 293 33.29 -33.19 15.99
N PRO A 294 33.99 -33.98 16.83
CA PRO A 294 35.31 -34.50 16.49
C PRO A 294 35.21 -35.55 15.38
N SER A 295 36.31 -35.77 14.64
CA SER A 295 36.39 -36.75 13.55
C SER A 295 35.92 -38.15 13.92
N SER A 296 36.18 -38.59 15.15
CA SER A 296 35.77 -39.92 15.65
C SER A 296 34.26 -40.10 15.82
N LYS A 297 33.49 -39.01 15.87
CA LYS A 297 32.02 -39.01 16.00
C LYS A 297 31.31 -38.43 14.77
N SER A 298 32.07 -38.01 13.77
CA SER A 298 31.56 -37.46 12.52
C SER A 298 31.21 -38.58 11.56
N THR A 299 30.06 -38.45 10.90
CA THR A 299 29.65 -39.31 9.78
C THR A 299 30.58 -39.20 8.57
N HIS A 300 31.34 -38.11 8.46
CA HIS A 300 32.25 -37.81 7.35
C HIS A 300 33.73 -38.01 7.74
N GLY A 301 34.02 -38.51 8.95
CA GLY A 301 35.38 -38.76 9.42
C GLY A 301 36.21 -37.49 9.66
N GLN A 302 35.57 -36.33 9.86
CA GLN A 302 36.23 -35.02 9.98
C GLN A 302 35.65 -34.16 11.12
N HIS A 303 36.20 -32.96 11.35
CA HIS A 303 35.64 -32.03 12.33
C HIS A 303 34.38 -31.34 11.79
N ASP A 304 33.24 -32.01 11.84
CA ASP A 304 31.97 -31.48 11.32
C ASP A 304 31.45 -30.34 12.21
N SER A 305 31.29 -29.16 11.62
CA SER A 305 30.65 -28.01 12.27
C SER A 305 29.16 -28.00 11.94
N TYR A 306 28.31 -27.58 12.88
CA TYR A 306 26.87 -27.49 12.66
C TYR A 306 26.32 -26.16 13.18
N ILE A 307 25.26 -25.67 12.53
CA ILE A 307 24.46 -24.54 12.98
C ILE A 307 22.98 -24.91 13.12
N PRO A 308 22.27 -24.40 14.13
CA PRO A 308 20.83 -24.62 14.27
C PRO A 308 20.04 -23.67 13.35
N ALA A 309 19.00 -24.19 12.68
CA ALA A 309 18.14 -23.36 11.84
C ALA A 309 16.65 -23.76 11.86
N LEU A 310 15.79 -22.79 11.54
CA LEU A 310 14.38 -22.98 11.21
C LEU A 310 14.19 -22.88 9.70
N LEU A 311 13.32 -23.72 9.15
CA LEU A 311 12.96 -23.68 7.73
C LEU A 311 11.46 -23.36 7.56
N SER A 312 11.14 -22.50 6.60
CA SER A 312 9.76 -22.22 6.19
C SER A 312 9.09 -23.49 5.67
N SER A 313 7.80 -23.67 5.92
CA SER A 313 7.00 -24.75 5.31
C SER A 313 6.63 -24.48 3.84
N SER A 314 6.95 -23.30 3.32
CA SER A 314 6.69 -22.88 1.95
C SER A 314 7.95 -22.30 1.30
N PRO A 315 8.28 -22.69 0.05
CA PRO A 315 9.46 -22.19 -0.65
C PRO A 315 9.33 -20.73 -1.08
N LEU A 316 8.10 -20.21 -1.13
CA LEU A 316 7.72 -18.89 -1.67
C LEU A 316 8.09 -18.61 -3.13
N THR A 317 8.91 -19.44 -3.77
CA THR A 317 9.14 -19.49 -5.22
C THR A 317 8.01 -20.19 -5.96
N ALA A 318 7.75 -19.80 -7.21
CA ALA A 318 6.72 -20.40 -8.07
C ALA A 318 7.30 -20.97 -9.37
N GLY A 319 6.74 -22.09 -9.83
CA GLY A 319 7.08 -22.66 -11.14
C GLY A 319 6.31 -23.97 -11.40
N THR A 320 6.01 -24.23 -12.66
CA THR A 320 5.34 -25.46 -13.12
C THR A 320 6.22 -26.16 -14.15
N LEU A 321 6.37 -27.46 -13.98
CA LEU A 321 7.13 -28.33 -14.88
C LEU A 321 6.14 -29.15 -15.70
N ASP A 322 6.14 -28.92 -17.01
CA ASP A 322 5.35 -29.67 -17.98
C ASP A 322 6.30 -30.49 -18.86
N ALA A 323 6.09 -31.80 -18.93
CA ALA A 323 6.97 -32.70 -19.68
C ALA A 323 6.20 -33.51 -20.73
N ALA A 324 6.80 -33.66 -21.90
CA ALA A 324 6.41 -34.70 -22.85
C ALA A 324 6.95 -36.05 -22.36
N VAL A 325 6.14 -37.11 -22.44
CA VAL A 325 6.55 -38.47 -22.10
C VAL A 325 6.74 -39.26 -23.39
N GLU A 326 7.90 -39.87 -23.53
CA GLU A 326 8.27 -40.73 -24.65
C GLU A 326 8.62 -42.12 -24.14
N ARG A 327 8.18 -43.14 -24.87
CA ARG A 327 8.63 -44.52 -24.69
C ARG A 327 9.79 -44.76 -25.66
N LEU A 328 10.95 -45.14 -25.13
CA LEU A 328 12.12 -45.40 -25.95
C LEU A 328 12.04 -46.80 -26.57
N ASP A 329 12.43 -46.89 -27.83
CA ASP A 329 12.64 -48.16 -28.52
C ASP A 329 13.98 -48.76 -28.04
N VAL A 330 13.87 -49.83 -27.25
CA VAL A 330 15.00 -50.47 -26.58
C VAL A 330 15.53 -51.70 -27.32
N GLY A 331 14.93 -52.06 -28.47
CA GLY A 331 15.23 -53.33 -29.15
C GLY A 331 14.84 -54.53 -28.28
N ASP A 332 15.75 -55.48 -28.07
CA ASP A 332 15.53 -56.62 -27.17
C ASP A 332 15.62 -56.19 -25.69
N PRO A 333 14.50 -56.23 -24.93
CA PRO A 333 14.51 -55.90 -23.52
C PRO A 333 15.47 -56.77 -22.69
N ALA A 334 15.81 -57.98 -23.12
CA ALA A 334 16.72 -58.88 -22.38
C ALA A 334 18.17 -58.38 -22.34
N GLU A 335 18.60 -57.58 -23.31
CA GLU A 335 19.95 -57.03 -23.39
C GLU A 335 20.13 -55.76 -22.54
N LEU A 336 19.04 -55.06 -22.19
CA LEU A 336 19.08 -53.78 -21.48
C LEU A 336 19.99 -53.77 -20.25
N PRO A 337 19.99 -54.78 -19.35
CA PRO A 337 20.87 -54.73 -18.19
C PRO A 337 22.36 -54.66 -18.57
N SER A 338 22.79 -55.38 -19.60
CA SER A 338 24.18 -55.34 -20.08
C SER A 338 24.55 -54.02 -20.78
N LYS A 339 23.59 -53.36 -21.44
CA LYS A 339 23.78 -52.06 -22.09
C LYS A 339 23.85 -50.92 -21.06
N LEU A 340 23.03 -50.99 -20.02
CA LEU A 340 22.97 -50.01 -18.93
C LEU A 340 24.11 -50.19 -17.90
N GLY A 341 24.58 -51.43 -17.71
CA GLY A 341 25.70 -51.76 -16.82
C GLY A 341 27.08 -51.63 -17.45
N ASN A 342 27.26 -50.70 -18.39
CA ASN A 342 28.51 -50.45 -19.12
C ASN A 342 28.78 -48.93 -19.21
N PRO A 343 30.04 -48.45 -19.19
CA PRO A 343 30.40 -47.05 -19.44
C PRO A 343 29.72 -46.35 -20.63
N THR A 344 29.29 -47.09 -21.66
CA THR A 344 28.55 -46.51 -22.80
C THR A 344 27.05 -46.33 -22.57
N ALA A 345 26.54 -46.53 -21.35
CA ALA A 345 25.12 -46.48 -21.04
C ALA A 345 24.50 -45.10 -21.35
N ALA A 346 25.20 -44.01 -21.03
CA ALA A 346 24.71 -42.65 -21.24
C ALA A 346 24.45 -42.35 -22.72
N SER A 347 25.42 -42.59 -23.61
CA SER A 347 25.23 -42.41 -25.06
C SER A 347 24.24 -43.40 -25.65
N PHE A 348 24.25 -44.65 -25.21
CA PHE A 348 23.27 -45.64 -25.64
C PHE A 348 21.83 -45.15 -25.41
N VAL A 349 21.49 -44.73 -24.19
CA VAL A 349 20.14 -44.29 -23.82
C VAL A 349 19.75 -43.01 -24.54
N ARG A 350 20.67 -42.04 -24.68
CA ARG A 350 20.41 -40.78 -25.39
C ARG A 350 20.20 -40.99 -26.89
N GLY A 351 20.86 -41.99 -27.47
CA GLY A 351 20.72 -42.37 -28.88
C GLY A 351 19.42 -43.10 -29.22
N LEU A 352 18.63 -43.54 -28.22
CA LEU A 352 17.39 -44.26 -28.47
C LEU A 352 16.30 -43.35 -29.06
N HIS A 353 15.60 -43.87 -30.07
CA HIS A 353 14.42 -43.22 -30.62
C HIS A 353 13.23 -43.36 -29.66
N GLY A 354 12.47 -42.27 -29.47
CA GLY A 354 11.32 -42.23 -28.58
C GLY A 354 10.01 -42.04 -29.33
N THR A 355 8.97 -42.79 -28.97
CA THR A 355 7.58 -42.53 -29.41
C THR A 355 6.83 -41.79 -28.31
N ARG A 356 6.21 -40.66 -28.66
CA ARG A 356 5.44 -39.86 -27.70
C ARG A 356 4.18 -40.61 -27.23
N VAL A 357 4.07 -40.82 -25.92
CA VAL A 357 2.95 -41.53 -25.28
C VAL A 357 2.05 -40.61 -24.45
N GLY A 358 2.49 -39.38 -24.16
CA GLY A 358 1.64 -38.35 -23.55
C GLY A 358 2.37 -37.14 -23.02
N LYS A 359 1.77 -36.49 -22.01
CA LYS A 359 2.31 -35.36 -21.26
C LYS A 359 2.03 -35.51 -19.77
N VAL A 360 2.83 -34.88 -18.92
CA VAL A 360 2.65 -34.80 -17.46
C VAL A 360 2.97 -33.39 -16.99
N GLY A 361 2.35 -32.96 -15.90
CA GLY A 361 2.57 -31.64 -15.32
C GLY A 361 2.64 -31.74 -13.80
N VAL A 362 3.56 -30.99 -13.19
CA VAL A 362 3.76 -30.95 -11.74
C VAL A 362 4.17 -29.55 -11.28
N ASP A 363 3.68 -29.16 -10.10
CA ASP A 363 4.07 -27.89 -9.47
C ASP A 363 5.36 -28.10 -8.66
N LEU A 364 6.35 -27.22 -8.85
CA LEU A 364 7.64 -27.30 -8.16
C LEU A 364 7.48 -27.23 -6.64
N SER A 365 6.45 -26.60 -6.08
CA SER A 365 6.23 -26.56 -4.62
C SER A 365 6.09 -27.94 -3.98
N LYS A 366 5.71 -28.97 -4.76
CA LYS A 366 5.62 -30.35 -4.25
C LYS A 366 6.99 -30.91 -3.85
N GLY A 367 8.06 -30.58 -4.57
CA GLY A 367 9.41 -31.07 -4.26
C GLY A 367 10.01 -30.42 -3.02
N TYR A 368 9.63 -29.18 -2.70
CA TYR A 368 10.11 -28.52 -1.49
C TYR A 368 9.67 -29.24 -0.22
N ARG A 369 8.48 -29.88 -0.23
CA ARG A 369 8.00 -30.68 0.91
C ARG A 369 8.88 -31.89 1.20
N LYS A 370 9.53 -32.48 0.19
CA LYS A 370 10.50 -33.57 0.40
C LYS A 370 11.82 -33.07 0.97
N ALA A 371 12.26 -31.87 0.58
CA ALA A 371 13.43 -31.22 1.20
C ALA A 371 13.21 -31.02 2.71
N LEU A 372 11.95 -30.95 3.16
CA LEU A 372 11.64 -30.91 4.59
C LEU A 372 12.00 -32.23 5.29
N GLU A 373 12.12 -33.37 4.63
CA GLU A 373 12.43 -34.65 5.29
C GLU A 373 13.93 -34.78 5.65
N GLU A 374 14.79 -33.91 5.11
CA GLU A 374 16.21 -33.87 5.47
C GLU A 374 16.44 -33.11 6.78
N ASP A 375 17.24 -33.71 7.67
CA ASP A 375 17.59 -33.12 8.96
C ASP A 375 18.82 -32.18 8.89
N SER A 376 19.59 -32.27 7.80
CA SER A 376 20.77 -31.44 7.60
C SER A 376 21.07 -31.09 6.15
N PHE A 377 21.56 -29.87 5.91
CA PHE A 377 21.99 -29.39 4.58
C PHE A 377 23.45 -28.95 4.59
N ASP A 378 24.14 -29.18 3.47
CA ASP A 378 25.48 -28.66 3.25
C ASP A 378 25.48 -27.16 2.88
N THR A 379 26.51 -26.43 3.30
CA THR A 379 26.75 -25.03 2.96
C THR A 379 28.07 -24.81 2.20
N GLY A 380 28.43 -25.71 1.28
CA GLY A 380 29.64 -25.63 0.46
C GLY A 380 29.79 -24.30 -0.32
N ALA A 381 28.68 -23.67 -0.70
CA ALA A 381 28.66 -22.32 -1.24
C ALA A 381 27.33 -21.62 -0.93
N TYR A 382 27.37 -20.28 -0.86
CA TYR A 382 26.18 -19.46 -0.85
C TYR A 382 26.32 -18.30 -1.84
N TRP A 383 25.18 -17.75 -2.27
CA TRP A 383 25.16 -16.63 -3.21
C TRP A 383 24.48 -15.41 -2.60
N THR A 384 24.98 -14.23 -2.90
CA THR A 384 24.36 -12.95 -2.50
C THR A 384 23.95 -12.17 -3.74
N VAL A 385 22.90 -11.34 -3.61
CA VAL A 385 22.33 -10.58 -4.73
C VAL A 385 22.41 -9.08 -4.45
N GLY A 386 22.62 -8.28 -5.49
CA GLY A 386 22.63 -6.82 -5.38
C GLY A 386 21.23 -6.19 -5.36
N PRO A 387 21.14 -4.87 -5.12
CA PRO A 387 19.91 -4.10 -5.31
C PRO A 387 19.53 -4.03 -6.80
N VAL A 388 18.26 -3.66 -7.07
CA VAL A 388 17.80 -3.34 -8.43
C VAL A 388 18.12 -1.89 -8.76
N THR A 389 18.59 -1.65 -9.97
CA THR A 389 18.85 -0.29 -10.45
C THR A 389 17.68 0.20 -11.30
N TYR A 390 17.10 1.33 -10.89
CA TYR A 390 15.98 1.98 -11.58
C TYR A 390 16.43 3.26 -12.28
N ARG A 391 15.83 3.54 -13.44
CA ARG A 391 15.97 4.79 -14.18
C ARG A 391 14.57 5.35 -14.47
N ARG A 392 14.39 6.67 -14.32
CA ARG A 392 13.14 7.33 -14.72
C ARG A 392 13.01 7.36 -16.24
N THR A 393 11.80 7.11 -16.73
CA THR A 393 11.45 7.29 -18.15
C THR A 393 10.97 8.72 -18.40
N SER A 394 10.93 9.14 -19.67
CA SER A 394 10.42 10.46 -20.10
C SER A 394 9.00 10.74 -19.60
N ASP A 395 8.20 9.68 -19.48
CA ASP A 395 6.77 9.75 -19.14
C ASP A 395 6.52 9.75 -17.63
N GLY A 396 7.58 9.85 -16.82
CA GLY A 396 7.51 9.87 -15.36
C GLY A 396 7.42 8.48 -14.70
N GLY A 397 7.48 7.40 -15.49
CA GLY A 397 7.53 6.02 -15.00
C GLY A 397 8.93 5.57 -14.58
N LEU A 398 9.03 4.33 -14.08
CA LEU A 398 10.30 3.69 -13.75
C LEU A 398 10.62 2.60 -14.78
N ALA A 399 11.89 2.45 -15.13
CA ALA A 399 12.39 1.34 -15.93
C ALA A 399 13.56 0.68 -15.21
N VAL A 400 13.57 -0.65 -15.19
CA VAL A 400 14.66 -1.41 -14.59
C VAL A 400 15.82 -1.51 -15.56
N GLN A 401 17.03 -1.36 -15.04
CA GLN A 401 18.24 -1.63 -15.81
C GLN A 401 18.61 -3.11 -15.74
N ALA A 402 18.64 -3.76 -16.91
CA ALA A 402 19.10 -5.14 -17.02
C ALA A 402 20.61 -5.23 -16.75
N GLN A 403 21.02 -6.30 -16.08
CA GLN A 403 22.42 -6.65 -15.86
C GLN A 403 22.91 -7.58 -16.98
N PRO A 404 24.22 -7.63 -17.25
CA PRO A 404 24.80 -8.64 -18.12
C PRO A 404 24.47 -10.06 -17.64
N ARG A 405 24.51 -11.03 -18.55
CA ARG A 405 24.38 -12.45 -18.20
C ARG A 405 25.42 -12.83 -17.15
N GLN A 406 25.05 -13.72 -16.25
CA GLN A 406 25.94 -14.25 -15.23
C GLN A 406 27.14 -14.96 -15.89
N LYS A 407 28.33 -14.80 -15.30
CA LYS A 407 29.54 -15.47 -15.81
C LYS A 407 29.46 -16.97 -15.49
N PRO A 408 29.94 -17.87 -16.37
CA PRO A 408 29.95 -19.31 -16.10
C PRO A 408 30.66 -19.69 -14.79
N GLY A 409 31.78 -19.04 -14.47
CA GLY A 409 32.51 -19.25 -13.20
C GLY A 409 31.79 -18.80 -11.92
N LEU A 410 30.53 -18.36 -12.00
CA LEU A 410 29.66 -18.16 -10.83
C LEU A 410 29.12 -19.50 -10.27
N TRP A 411 29.02 -20.50 -11.14
CA TRP A 411 28.36 -21.79 -10.89
C TRP A 411 29.35 -22.95 -10.89
N VAL A 412 30.51 -22.74 -10.29
CA VAL A 412 31.55 -23.76 -10.12
C VAL A 412 31.96 -23.87 -8.66
N THR A 413 32.36 -25.07 -8.26
CA THR A 413 32.98 -25.36 -6.97
C THR A 413 34.36 -24.73 -6.91
N ASN A 414 34.83 -24.40 -5.71
CA ASN A 414 36.11 -23.75 -5.51
C ASN A 414 37.31 -24.69 -5.52
N GLN A 415 37.17 -25.93 -5.02
CA GLN A 415 38.28 -26.88 -4.89
C GLN A 415 38.72 -27.45 -6.24
N GLN A 416 37.77 -27.82 -7.09
CA GLN A 416 38.04 -28.58 -8.32
C GLN A 416 37.51 -27.87 -9.58
N GLN A 417 36.95 -26.66 -9.45
CA GLN A 417 36.30 -25.91 -10.54
C GLN A 417 35.20 -26.72 -11.27
N GLN A 418 34.62 -27.71 -10.59
CA GLN A 418 33.54 -28.54 -11.13
C GLN A 418 32.23 -27.73 -11.16
N PRO A 419 31.37 -27.89 -12.16
CA PRO A 419 30.07 -27.22 -12.20
C PRO A 419 29.22 -27.60 -11.00
N VAL A 420 28.55 -26.61 -10.41
CA VAL A 420 27.58 -26.86 -9.33
C VAL A 420 26.41 -27.63 -9.94
N PRO A 421 26.03 -28.79 -9.39
CA PRO A 421 24.95 -29.60 -9.95
C PRO A 421 23.58 -28.94 -9.68
N TYR A 422 22.62 -29.19 -10.59
CA TYR A 422 21.21 -28.79 -10.46
C TYR A 422 20.97 -27.30 -10.18
N VAL A 423 21.81 -26.43 -10.74
CA VAL A 423 21.58 -24.98 -10.70
C VAL A 423 20.26 -24.65 -11.39
N PRO A 424 19.35 -23.89 -10.77
CA PRO A 424 18.04 -23.59 -11.36
C PRO A 424 18.17 -22.91 -12.73
N GLU A 425 17.50 -23.47 -13.73
CA GLU A 425 17.58 -23.08 -15.13
C GLU A 425 17.13 -21.63 -15.36
N GLU A 426 16.27 -21.11 -14.48
CA GLU A 426 15.80 -19.73 -14.50
C GLU A 426 16.94 -18.70 -14.43
N ASN A 427 18.11 -19.08 -13.88
CA ASN A 427 19.32 -18.23 -13.84
C ASN A 427 19.93 -17.94 -15.22
N GLN A 428 19.51 -18.66 -16.28
CA GLN A 428 19.85 -18.33 -17.67
C GLN A 428 18.98 -17.18 -18.23
N GLY A 429 17.91 -16.82 -17.51
CA GLY A 429 16.99 -15.75 -17.88
C GLY A 429 17.58 -14.34 -17.78
N LYS A 430 16.73 -13.34 -17.96
CA LYS A 430 17.13 -11.93 -17.86
C LYS A 430 17.54 -11.60 -16.42
N GLN A 431 18.67 -10.92 -16.29
CA GLN A 431 19.25 -10.54 -15.01
C GLN A 431 18.95 -9.06 -14.73
N TYR A 432 18.56 -8.75 -13.51
CA TYR A 432 18.27 -7.41 -13.00
C TYR A 432 19.12 -7.06 -11.78
N ARG A 433 19.69 -8.07 -11.12
CA ARG A 433 20.58 -7.94 -9.95
C ARG A 433 21.92 -8.58 -10.25
N LYS A 434 22.98 -8.05 -9.64
CA LYS A 434 24.31 -8.68 -9.66
C LYS A 434 24.30 -9.85 -8.68
N VAL A 435 24.72 -11.03 -9.12
CA VAL A 435 24.87 -12.21 -8.26
C VAL A 435 26.36 -12.43 -7.98
N ILE A 436 26.68 -12.75 -6.73
CA ILE A 436 28.05 -12.99 -6.26
C ILE A 436 28.06 -14.32 -5.51
N SER A 437 28.97 -15.22 -5.88
CA SER A 437 29.19 -16.49 -5.19
C SER A 437 30.21 -16.34 -4.06
N HIS A 438 29.97 -17.02 -2.96
CA HIS A 438 30.86 -17.10 -1.80
C HIS A 438 31.10 -18.58 -1.48
N ALA A 439 32.23 -19.12 -1.91
CA ALA A 439 32.59 -20.51 -1.67
C ALA A 439 33.22 -20.69 -0.27
N SER A 440 33.01 -21.84 0.38
CA SER A 440 33.64 -22.19 1.67
C SER A 440 34.77 -23.18 1.49
N THR A 441 35.69 -23.27 2.45
CA THR A 441 36.72 -24.31 2.40
C THR A 441 36.07 -25.68 2.59
N ASP A 442 36.01 -26.49 1.53
CA ASP A 442 35.59 -27.89 1.62
C ASP A 442 36.75 -28.73 2.16
N CYS A 443 36.44 -29.55 3.15
CA CYS A 443 37.40 -30.42 3.83
C CYS A 443 37.02 -31.90 3.82
N LEU A 444 35.93 -32.26 3.12
CA LEU A 444 35.39 -33.62 3.09
C LEU A 444 36.49 -34.65 2.82
N GLY A 445 36.69 -35.55 3.78
CA GLY A 445 37.66 -36.64 3.69
C GLY A 445 39.12 -36.29 4.07
N LEU A 446 39.43 -35.05 4.42
CA LEU A 446 40.80 -34.61 4.78
C LEU A 446 41.11 -34.71 6.29
N GLY A 447 40.11 -34.93 7.14
CA GLY A 447 40.24 -35.06 8.60
C GLY A 447 40.53 -33.74 9.33
N HIS A 448 41.47 -32.92 8.83
CA HIS A 448 41.83 -31.57 9.30
C HIS A 448 41.90 -30.57 8.14
N CYS A 449 41.48 -29.32 8.39
CA CYS A 449 41.36 -28.25 7.39
C CYS A 449 42.51 -27.23 7.46
N ASP A 450 43.72 -27.64 7.84
CA ASP A 450 44.80 -26.69 8.15
C ASP A 450 45.66 -26.33 6.93
N GLN A 451 45.69 -27.21 5.92
CA GLN A 451 46.55 -27.08 4.73
C GLN A 451 45.80 -26.55 3.49
N VAL A 452 44.48 -26.37 3.58
CA VAL A 452 43.62 -25.96 2.47
C VAL A 452 42.79 -24.75 2.90
N ASP A 453 42.86 -23.65 2.14
CA ASP A 453 42.10 -22.44 2.43
C ASP A 453 41.54 -21.85 1.14
N PHE A 454 40.24 -22.04 0.93
CA PHE A 454 39.51 -21.47 -0.21
C PHE A 454 38.76 -20.18 0.15
N GLY A 455 39.15 -19.52 1.25
CA GLY A 455 38.76 -18.15 1.56
C GLY A 455 37.85 -17.99 2.78
N ARG A 456 37.15 -19.04 3.24
CA ARG A 456 36.31 -19.03 4.46
C ARG A 456 36.67 -20.17 5.40
N LEU A 457 36.13 -20.15 6.62
CA LEU A 457 36.13 -21.30 7.51
C LEU A 457 35.50 -22.55 6.84
N PRO A 458 35.78 -23.76 7.35
CA PRO A 458 35.12 -24.98 6.90
C PRO A 458 33.60 -24.83 6.94
N ASN A 459 32.91 -25.33 5.92
CA ASN A 459 31.44 -25.27 5.83
C ASN A 459 30.79 -25.93 7.05
N PRO A 460 29.94 -25.20 7.80
CA PRO A 460 29.08 -25.85 8.77
C PRO A 460 27.86 -26.47 8.08
N PHE A 461 27.45 -27.65 8.51
CA PHE A 461 26.17 -28.21 8.15
C PHE A 461 25.04 -27.46 8.85
N VAL A 462 23.98 -27.13 8.12
CA VAL A 462 22.75 -26.63 8.74
C VAL A 462 22.02 -27.81 9.35
N ARG A 463 21.65 -27.75 10.63
CA ARG A 463 20.76 -28.73 11.27
C ARG A 463 19.42 -28.08 11.58
N LEU A 464 18.34 -28.67 11.08
CA LEU A 464 16.99 -28.17 11.35
C LEU A 464 16.57 -28.47 12.79
N VAL A 465 16.14 -27.43 13.51
CA VAL A 465 15.56 -27.59 14.87
C VAL A 465 14.03 -27.46 14.87
N GLY A 466 13.46 -26.90 13.80
CA GLY A 466 12.03 -26.72 13.65
C GLY A 466 11.64 -26.11 12.32
N ARG A 467 10.34 -26.00 12.08
CA ARG A 467 9.75 -25.41 10.88
C ARG A 467 8.67 -24.41 11.25
N TYR A 468 8.47 -23.40 10.40
CA TYR A 468 7.50 -22.35 10.65
C TYR A 468 6.70 -21.99 9.39
N ASP A 469 5.50 -21.46 9.58
CA ASP A 469 4.62 -21.01 8.50
C ASP A 469 4.60 -19.48 8.43
N THR A 470 5.08 -18.92 7.32
CA THR A 470 5.10 -17.47 7.11
C THR A 470 3.70 -16.84 7.11
N GLY A 471 2.65 -17.62 6.80
CA GLY A 471 1.26 -17.16 6.82
C GLY A 471 0.69 -16.93 8.24
N LYS A 472 1.34 -17.44 9.29
CA LYS A 472 0.89 -17.32 10.69
C LYS A 472 1.52 -16.16 11.46
N LEU A 473 2.46 -15.43 10.87
CA LEU A 473 3.11 -14.28 11.51
C LEU A 473 2.12 -13.10 11.69
N HIS A 474 2.36 -12.19 12.63
CA HIS A 474 1.51 -11.00 12.83
C HIS A 474 1.86 -9.88 11.85
N GLY A 475 0.86 -9.11 11.38
CA GLY A 475 1.07 -7.88 10.58
C GLY A 475 0.20 -7.71 9.32
N PHE A 476 -0.66 -8.67 8.99
CA PHE A 476 -1.21 -8.82 7.63
C PHE A 476 -2.60 -8.20 7.38
N SER A 477 -2.80 -6.93 7.75
CA SER A 477 -4.00 -6.20 7.29
C SER A 477 -3.81 -5.71 5.85
N ALA A 478 -4.68 -6.09 4.91
CA ALA A 478 -4.58 -5.73 3.48
C ALA A 478 -4.49 -4.21 3.17
N LEU A 479 -4.88 -3.34 4.11
CA LEU A 479 -4.81 -1.88 4.00
C LEU A 479 -3.60 -1.27 4.72
N SER A 480 -2.95 -2.04 5.61
CA SER A 480 -1.72 -1.68 6.35
C SER A 480 -0.51 -2.49 5.88
N ASP A 481 -0.70 -3.33 4.86
CA ASP A 481 0.29 -4.21 4.25
C ASP A 481 1.32 -3.34 3.52
N VAL A 482 2.21 -2.78 4.32
CA VAL A 482 3.37 -2.02 3.86
C VAL A 482 4.41 -3.08 3.47
N PRO A 483 4.82 -3.18 2.21
CA PRO A 483 5.72 -4.23 1.70
C PRO A 483 7.19 -4.05 2.12
N LEU A 484 7.40 -3.58 3.36
CA LEU A 484 8.68 -3.64 4.07
C LEU A 484 8.76 -4.86 4.99
N GLU A 485 7.73 -5.70 5.01
CA GLU A 485 7.73 -6.95 5.76
C GLU A 485 8.82 -7.90 5.27
N THR A 486 9.51 -8.52 6.23
CA THR A 486 10.73 -9.29 5.97
C THR A 486 10.45 -10.66 5.34
N TYR A 487 9.32 -11.30 5.66
CA TYR A 487 9.06 -12.70 5.34
C TYR A 487 7.99 -12.92 4.26
N GLN A 488 7.65 -11.88 3.50
CA GLN A 488 6.65 -11.94 2.45
C GLN A 488 7.21 -11.57 1.09
N SER A 489 6.70 -12.23 0.05
CA SER A 489 7.02 -11.87 -1.33
C SER A 489 6.31 -10.57 -1.71
N PRO A 490 7.00 -9.63 -2.39
CA PRO A 490 6.38 -8.40 -2.86
C PRO A 490 5.24 -8.71 -3.85
N GLN A 491 4.14 -7.96 -3.74
CA GLN A 491 3.01 -8.07 -4.66
C GLN A 491 3.30 -7.26 -5.93
N VAL A 492 3.79 -7.94 -6.96
CA VAL A 492 4.06 -7.38 -8.28
C VAL A 492 2.96 -7.86 -9.25
N THR A 493 2.21 -6.95 -9.87
CA THR A 493 1.08 -7.31 -10.76
C THR A 493 1.24 -6.70 -12.15
N GLY A 494 0.62 -7.27 -13.19
CA GLY A 494 0.68 -6.67 -14.53
C GLY A 494 0.01 -5.29 -14.61
N ALA A 495 0.75 -4.27 -15.04
CA ALA A 495 0.26 -2.89 -15.16
C ALA A 495 -0.65 -2.72 -16.39
N ASP A 496 -0.30 -3.38 -17.50
CA ASP A 496 -1.03 -3.32 -18.76
C ASP A 496 -1.75 -4.66 -19.10
N PRO A 497 -2.76 -4.66 -20.00
CA PRO A 497 -3.49 -5.87 -20.38
C PRO A 497 -2.61 -6.97 -20.96
N ALA A 498 -1.54 -6.63 -21.71
CA ALA A 498 -0.66 -7.61 -22.32
C ALA A 498 0.15 -8.36 -21.24
N THR A 499 0.70 -7.63 -20.28
CA THR A 499 1.42 -8.18 -19.14
C THR A 499 0.49 -9.00 -18.25
N ARG A 500 -0.76 -8.55 -18.02
CA ARG A 500 -1.76 -9.33 -17.28
C ARG A 500 -2.13 -10.64 -17.98
N ALA A 501 -2.23 -10.65 -19.31
CA ALA A 501 -2.48 -11.87 -20.07
C ALA A 501 -1.33 -12.88 -19.93
N VAL A 502 -0.07 -12.40 -19.99
CA VAL A 502 1.13 -13.25 -19.79
C VAL A 502 1.18 -13.81 -18.36
N LEU A 503 0.76 -13.03 -17.36
CA LEU A 503 0.70 -13.46 -15.97
C LEU A 503 -0.59 -14.21 -15.61
N HIS A 504 -1.51 -14.42 -16.55
CA HIS A 504 -2.84 -15.00 -16.32
C HIS A 504 -3.61 -14.32 -15.17
N ASP A 505 -3.56 -13.00 -15.11
CA ASP A 505 -4.15 -12.16 -14.03
C ASP A 505 -3.66 -12.50 -12.61
N ARG A 506 -2.53 -13.21 -12.47
CA ARG A 506 -1.90 -13.50 -11.18
C ARG A 506 -0.73 -12.54 -10.89
N PRO A 507 -0.38 -12.32 -9.62
CA PRO A 507 0.85 -11.61 -9.28
C PRO A 507 2.09 -12.36 -9.80
N LEU A 508 3.08 -11.62 -10.28
CA LEU A 508 4.42 -12.12 -10.57
C LEU A 508 5.09 -12.51 -9.25
N ARG A 509 5.21 -13.82 -9.02
CA ARG A 509 5.90 -14.38 -7.85
C ARG A 509 7.40 -14.54 -8.11
N PRO A 510 8.25 -14.55 -7.07
CA PRO A 510 9.65 -14.94 -7.22
C PRO A 510 9.78 -16.32 -7.88
N ASP A 511 10.69 -16.44 -8.82
CA ASP A 511 11.16 -17.72 -9.36
C ASP A 511 12.51 -18.09 -8.70
N ARG A 512 13.21 -19.10 -9.23
CA ARG A 512 14.50 -19.53 -8.68
C ARG A 512 15.70 -18.80 -9.31
N ASN A 513 15.49 -17.74 -10.10
CA ASN A 513 16.55 -16.90 -10.65
C ASN A 513 17.05 -15.92 -9.59
N LEU A 514 18.28 -16.13 -9.09
CA LEU A 514 18.87 -15.25 -8.06
C LEU A 514 19.03 -13.81 -8.56
N GLY A 515 19.34 -13.63 -9.84
CA GLY A 515 19.42 -12.30 -10.44
C GLY A 515 18.10 -11.79 -11.02
N GLY A 516 16.99 -12.49 -10.77
CA GLY A 516 15.65 -12.10 -11.20
C GLY A 516 15.16 -10.78 -10.57
N TYR A 517 14.03 -10.27 -11.07
CA TYR A 517 13.45 -9.02 -10.57
C TYR A 517 12.89 -9.19 -9.14
N ALA A 518 11.99 -10.15 -8.97
CA ALA A 518 11.40 -10.51 -7.70
C ALA A 518 12.25 -11.59 -7.01
N SER A 519 12.86 -11.24 -5.87
CA SER A 519 13.68 -12.18 -5.09
C SER A 519 12.86 -12.87 -3.98
N PRO A 520 13.12 -14.16 -3.70
CA PRO A 520 12.48 -14.83 -2.58
C PRO A 520 12.94 -14.22 -1.25
N PRO A 521 12.04 -13.97 -0.28
CA PRO A 521 12.41 -13.44 1.02
C PRO A 521 13.15 -14.50 1.86
N PRO A 522 13.73 -14.11 3.02
CA PRO A 522 14.25 -15.03 4.01
C PRO A 522 13.27 -16.16 4.34
N THR A 523 13.68 -17.39 4.09
CA THR A 523 12.88 -18.61 4.34
C THR A 523 13.59 -19.58 5.26
N MET A 524 14.89 -19.38 5.55
CA MET A 524 15.63 -20.11 6.58
C MET A 524 16.21 -19.13 7.60
N LEU A 525 16.00 -19.42 8.89
CA LEU A 525 16.41 -18.55 9.98
C LEU A 525 17.41 -19.26 10.89
N THR A 526 18.48 -18.58 11.28
CA THR A 526 19.45 -19.05 12.29
C THR A 526 19.68 -17.97 13.35
N THR A 527 20.55 -18.23 14.33
CA THR A 527 20.87 -17.29 15.40
C THR A 527 21.97 -16.32 15.00
N MET A 528 21.99 -15.13 15.61
CA MET A 528 23.05 -14.13 15.41
C MET A 528 24.47 -14.69 15.69
N ASP A 529 24.59 -15.63 16.64
CA ASP A 529 25.86 -16.29 16.98
C ASP A 529 26.36 -17.22 15.87
N SER A 530 25.48 -17.67 14.97
CA SER A 530 25.83 -18.59 13.87
C SER A 530 26.42 -17.90 12.64
N ILE A 531 26.36 -16.57 12.56
CA ILE A 531 26.82 -15.81 11.40
C ILE A 531 28.32 -16.03 11.16
N THR A 532 29.13 -15.92 12.21
CA THR A 532 30.58 -16.03 12.11
C THR A 532 31.01 -17.42 11.63
N ALA A 533 30.25 -18.47 11.95
CA ALA A 533 30.52 -19.82 11.43
C ALA A 533 30.40 -19.89 9.90
N LEU A 534 29.57 -19.04 9.29
CA LEU A 534 29.33 -19.01 7.85
C LEU A 534 30.16 -17.95 7.13
N THR A 535 30.33 -16.76 7.69
CA THR A 535 30.86 -15.59 6.96
C THR A 535 32.34 -15.29 7.24
N LYS A 536 32.92 -15.87 8.29
CA LYS A 536 34.29 -15.57 8.69
C LYS A 536 35.29 -16.04 7.64
N SER A 537 36.11 -15.09 7.18
CA SER A 537 37.21 -15.36 6.26
C SER A 537 38.50 -15.62 7.03
N ARG A 538 39.33 -16.54 6.53
CA ARG A 538 40.69 -16.75 7.05
C ARG A 538 41.71 -15.71 6.53
N ARG A 539 41.40 -15.03 5.42
CA ARG A 539 42.33 -14.08 4.76
C ARG A 539 41.89 -12.63 4.90
N VAL A 540 40.70 -12.31 4.39
CA VAL A 540 40.20 -10.92 4.32
C VAL A 540 38.79 -10.87 4.86
N PRO A 541 38.58 -10.29 6.06
CA PRO A 541 37.25 -10.16 6.64
C PRO A 541 36.31 -9.38 5.70
N SER A 542 35.20 -10.04 5.32
CA SER A 542 34.17 -9.46 4.46
C SER A 542 33.35 -8.39 5.20
N LEU A 543 32.50 -7.65 4.49
CA LEU A 543 31.56 -6.73 5.14
C LEU A 543 30.62 -7.47 6.10
N GLN A 544 30.18 -8.68 5.72
CA GLN A 544 29.32 -9.52 6.54
C GLN A 544 30.05 -10.06 7.79
N ASP A 545 31.38 -10.13 7.77
CA ASP A 545 32.19 -10.50 8.95
C ASP A 545 32.28 -9.31 9.94
N LYS A 546 32.61 -8.11 9.42
CA LYS A 546 32.79 -6.90 10.26
C LYS A 546 31.47 -6.29 10.75
N ALA A 547 30.44 -6.30 9.92
CA ALA A 547 29.18 -5.62 10.13
C ALA A 547 28.02 -6.50 9.59
N PRO A 548 27.67 -7.60 10.26
CA PRO A 548 26.76 -8.60 9.70
C PRO A 548 25.29 -8.14 9.60
N VAL A 549 24.86 -7.15 10.37
CA VAL A 549 23.44 -6.78 10.46
C VAL A 549 23.02 -6.01 9.20
N SER A 550 22.02 -6.53 8.50
CA SER A 550 21.45 -5.97 7.26
C SER A 550 20.37 -4.93 7.54
N ALA A 551 19.63 -5.04 8.66
CA ALA A 551 18.69 -4.04 9.12
C ALA A 551 18.30 -4.26 10.59
N ILE A 552 17.77 -3.22 11.24
CA ILE A 552 17.17 -3.30 12.57
C ILE A 552 15.74 -2.76 12.49
N ARG A 553 14.76 -3.59 12.85
CA ARG A 553 13.33 -3.22 12.92
C ARG A 553 12.96 -2.93 14.37
N ILE A 554 12.39 -1.75 14.61
CA ILE A 554 12.22 -1.22 15.97
C ILE A 554 10.75 -0.92 16.27
N ARG A 555 10.27 -1.45 17.39
CA ARG A 555 9.01 -1.05 18.02
C ARG A 555 9.29 -0.10 19.17
N VAL A 556 8.59 1.02 19.20
CA VAL A 556 8.78 2.07 20.21
C VAL A 556 7.78 1.88 21.35
N ALA A 557 8.25 2.03 22.59
CA ALA A 557 7.45 1.83 23.79
C ALA A 557 6.30 2.86 23.88
N GLY A 558 5.12 2.39 24.28
CA GLY A 558 3.94 3.25 24.46
C GLY A 558 3.37 3.84 23.16
N VAL A 559 3.70 3.28 22.00
CA VAL A 559 3.10 3.67 20.71
C VAL A 559 1.89 2.78 20.44
N SER A 560 0.72 3.41 20.28
CA SER A 560 -0.55 2.73 19.96
C SER A 560 -1.09 3.11 18.59
N GLY A 561 -0.47 4.07 17.89
CA GLY A 561 -0.88 4.50 16.55
C GLY A 561 -0.19 5.81 16.11
N VAL A 562 -0.89 6.60 15.29
CA VAL A 562 -0.40 7.86 14.68
C VAL A 562 -0.81 9.12 15.44
N ASP A 563 -1.12 9.02 16.73
CA ASP A 563 -1.41 10.20 17.55
C ASP A 563 -0.16 11.07 17.81
N THR A 564 -0.37 12.28 18.32
CA THR A 564 0.70 13.26 18.53
C THR A 564 1.74 12.81 19.56
N ALA A 565 1.32 12.13 20.62
CA ALA A 565 2.21 11.63 21.67
C ALA A 565 3.04 10.44 21.18
N SER A 566 2.40 9.47 20.51
CA SER A 566 3.09 8.37 19.85
C SER A 566 4.09 8.86 18.81
N ARG A 567 3.72 9.86 17.98
CA ARG A 567 4.64 10.48 17.01
C ARG A 567 5.84 11.14 17.68
N ALA A 568 5.62 11.88 18.78
CA ALA A 568 6.72 12.50 19.51
C ALA A 568 7.70 11.45 20.03
N ARG A 569 7.19 10.33 20.57
CA ARG A 569 8.01 9.19 21.00
C ARG A 569 8.81 8.57 19.85
N VAL A 570 8.16 8.28 18.73
CA VAL A 570 8.83 7.69 17.54
C VAL A 570 9.89 8.63 16.98
N ASN A 571 9.59 9.92 16.85
CA ASN A 571 10.54 10.91 16.35
C ASN A 571 11.71 11.14 17.32
N ALA A 572 11.48 11.05 18.63
CA ALA A 572 12.53 11.14 19.63
C ALA A 572 13.51 9.96 19.50
N VAL A 573 13.01 8.73 19.40
CA VAL A 573 13.84 7.54 19.17
C VAL A 573 14.59 7.63 17.84
N ALA A 574 13.91 7.96 16.75
CA ALA A 574 14.54 8.11 15.44
C ALA A 574 15.60 9.22 15.43
N GLY A 575 15.33 10.34 16.10
CA GLY A 575 16.28 11.44 16.27
C GLY A 575 17.51 11.05 17.09
N ALA A 576 17.32 10.31 18.18
CA ALA A 576 18.41 9.78 19.02
C ALA A 576 19.33 8.84 18.23
N ILE A 577 18.76 7.93 17.43
CA ILE A 577 19.55 7.02 16.58
C ILE A 577 20.33 7.80 15.52
N ARG A 578 19.71 8.79 14.85
CA ARG A 578 20.38 9.64 13.86
C ARG A 578 21.52 10.46 14.47
N ALA A 579 21.33 10.97 15.69
CA ALA A 579 22.37 11.72 16.40
C ALA A 579 23.56 10.82 16.80
N ALA A 580 23.29 9.61 17.29
CA ALA A 580 24.32 8.65 17.66
C ALA A 580 25.06 8.06 16.44
N TYR A 581 24.34 7.85 15.33
CA TYR A 581 24.86 7.20 14.12
C TYR A 581 24.45 7.93 12.84
N PRO A 582 25.10 9.06 12.50
CA PRO A 582 24.70 9.89 11.35
C PRO A 582 24.78 9.19 9.98
N ARG A 583 25.60 8.14 9.87
CA ARG A 583 25.75 7.35 8.63
C ARG A 583 24.66 6.30 8.44
N LEU A 584 23.95 5.92 9.51
CA LEU A 584 22.85 4.96 9.42
C LEU A 584 21.61 5.65 8.89
N GLN A 585 20.87 4.95 8.04
CA GLN A 585 19.62 5.47 7.51
C GLN A 585 18.49 5.07 8.44
N VAL A 586 17.71 6.05 8.90
CA VAL A 586 16.63 5.83 9.88
C VAL A 586 15.32 6.28 9.27
N ASP A 587 14.49 5.31 8.92
CA ASP A 587 13.19 5.50 8.29
C ASP A 587 12.07 5.32 9.30
N VAL A 588 11.21 6.33 9.43
CA VAL A 588 10.01 6.24 10.25
C VAL A 588 8.91 5.60 9.41
N THR A 589 8.48 4.40 9.81
CA THR A 589 7.48 3.61 9.07
C THR A 589 6.06 3.80 9.58
N VAL A 590 5.89 4.31 10.81
CA VAL A 590 4.56 4.64 11.33
C VAL A 590 3.87 5.68 10.43
N GLY A 591 2.64 5.37 10.02
CA GLY A 591 1.86 6.21 9.11
C GLY A 591 2.29 6.16 7.65
N SER A 592 3.12 5.19 7.26
CA SER A 592 3.42 4.91 5.85
C SER A 592 2.26 4.21 5.15
N SER A 593 2.20 4.33 3.82
CA SER A 593 1.18 3.67 2.98
C SER A 593 1.81 3.14 1.70
N PRO A 594 1.32 2.00 1.16
CA PRO A 594 1.68 1.55 -0.18
C PRO A 594 1.32 2.62 -1.23
N ALA A 595 2.26 2.83 -2.15
CA ALA A 595 2.22 3.78 -3.25
C ALA A 595 2.59 3.03 -4.56
N PRO A 596 1.60 2.59 -5.35
CA PRO A 596 1.85 1.85 -6.58
C PRO A 596 2.73 2.63 -7.55
N GLN A 597 3.77 2.00 -8.06
CA GLN A 597 4.68 2.51 -9.09
C GLN A 597 4.62 1.58 -10.30
N THR A 598 4.52 2.15 -11.49
CA THR A 598 4.63 1.38 -12.74
C THR A 598 6.09 1.27 -13.14
N VAL A 599 6.55 0.04 -13.28
CA VAL A 599 7.93 -0.33 -13.57
C VAL A 599 7.97 -1.12 -14.88
N ALA A 600 8.73 -0.64 -15.87
CA ALA A 600 9.01 -1.34 -17.10
C ALA A 600 10.15 -2.37 -16.90
N LEU A 601 9.86 -3.65 -17.05
CA LEU A 601 10.84 -4.75 -17.01
C LEU A 601 11.46 -5.03 -18.39
N SER A 602 10.70 -4.73 -19.45
CA SER A 602 11.08 -4.76 -20.86
C SER A 602 10.19 -3.78 -21.64
N PRO A 603 10.43 -3.53 -22.94
CA PRO A 603 9.54 -2.70 -23.76
C PRO A 603 8.09 -3.20 -23.83
N SER A 604 7.86 -4.49 -23.59
CA SER A 604 6.55 -5.15 -23.69
C SER A 604 5.97 -5.60 -22.34
N ALA A 605 6.71 -5.46 -21.24
CA ALA A 605 6.28 -5.92 -19.92
C ALA A 605 6.37 -4.80 -18.88
N HIS A 606 5.21 -4.29 -18.47
CA HIS A 606 5.10 -3.30 -17.40
C HIS A 606 4.39 -3.92 -16.19
N VAL A 607 5.02 -3.79 -15.04
CA VAL A 607 4.48 -4.29 -13.77
C VAL A 607 4.18 -3.12 -12.84
N THR A 608 3.20 -3.30 -11.98
CA THR A 608 2.90 -2.39 -10.88
C THR A 608 3.48 -3.00 -9.62
N GLU A 609 4.30 -2.22 -8.93
CA GLU A 609 4.91 -2.59 -7.66
C GLU A 609 4.48 -1.59 -6.58
N ARG A 610 4.24 -2.06 -5.37
CA ARG A 610 3.78 -1.22 -4.26
C ARG A 610 4.98 -0.67 -3.50
N TRP A 611 5.45 0.53 -3.84
CA TRP A 611 6.49 1.21 -3.06
C TRP A 611 5.90 1.82 -1.79
N VAL A 612 6.72 2.30 -0.86
CA VAL A 612 6.23 2.79 0.44
C VAL A 612 6.44 4.28 0.58
N ALA A 613 5.33 5.02 0.63
CA ALA A 613 5.33 6.45 0.89
C ALA A 613 5.34 6.71 2.40
N LYS A 614 6.37 7.40 2.89
CA LYS A 614 6.56 7.72 4.31
C LYS A 614 5.61 8.83 4.76
N GLY A 615 4.97 8.66 5.92
CA GLY A 615 4.20 9.71 6.59
C GLY A 615 2.90 10.15 5.87
N VAL A 616 2.36 9.32 4.98
CA VAL A 616 1.09 9.57 4.27
C VAL A 616 -0.07 9.77 5.24
N ALA A 617 -0.21 8.88 6.23
CA ALA A 617 -1.26 8.99 7.23
C ALA A 617 -1.20 10.33 7.99
N LEU A 618 0.01 10.83 8.25
CA LEU A 618 0.20 12.11 8.95
C LEU A 618 -0.21 13.30 8.08
N ARG A 619 0.14 13.28 6.79
CA ARG A 619 -0.30 14.32 5.84
C ARG A 619 -1.82 14.31 5.69
N ILE A 620 -2.42 13.11 5.59
CA ILE A 620 -3.87 12.94 5.54
C ILE A 620 -4.53 13.50 6.81
N LEU A 621 -4.06 13.12 8.00
CA LEU A 621 -4.65 13.58 9.26
C LEU A 621 -4.55 15.10 9.43
N ARG A 622 -3.39 15.70 9.13
CA ARG A 622 -3.22 17.16 9.16
C ARG A 622 -4.12 17.86 8.16
N ALA A 623 -4.20 17.36 6.93
CA ALA A 623 -5.05 17.93 5.90
C ALA A 623 -6.54 17.82 6.27
N VAL A 624 -6.98 16.70 6.84
CA VAL A 624 -8.36 16.50 7.33
C VAL A 624 -8.65 17.45 8.49
N ASP A 625 -7.72 17.65 9.42
CA ASP A 625 -7.87 18.59 10.54
C ASP A 625 -7.98 20.05 10.03
N THR A 626 -7.07 20.49 9.16
CA THR A 626 -7.11 21.82 8.56
C THR A 626 -8.39 22.03 7.75
N LYS A 627 -8.78 21.07 6.92
CA LYS A 627 -10.03 21.10 6.15
C LYS A 627 -11.25 21.23 7.07
N SER A 628 -11.34 20.41 8.10
CA SER A 628 -12.45 20.44 9.06
C SER A 628 -12.55 21.77 9.79
N ALA A 629 -11.41 22.35 10.17
CA ALA A 629 -11.35 23.66 10.82
C ALA A 629 -11.83 24.78 9.88
N VAL A 630 -11.34 24.80 8.64
CA VAL A 630 -11.77 25.78 7.63
C VAL A 630 -13.27 25.67 7.35
N LEU A 631 -13.80 24.45 7.19
CA LEU A 631 -15.23 24.20 7.01
C LEU A 631 -16.04 24.72 8.19
N PHE A 632 -15.60 24.44 9.42
CA PHE A 632 -16.31 24.88 10.62
C PHE A 632 -16.38 26.41 10.72
N VAL A 633 -15.25 27.10 10.53
CA VAL A 633 -15.19 28.57 10.54
C VAL A 633 -16.09 29.15 9.45
N LEU A 634 -16.04 28.59 8.26
CA LEU A 634 -16.82 29.06 7.13
C LEU A 634 -18.33 28.90 7.35
N VAL A 635 -18.77 27.74 7.84
CA VAL A 635 -20.18 27.50 8.20
C VAL A 635 -20.63 28.48 9.29
N LEU A 636 -19.79 28.75 10.28
CA LEU A 636 -20.07 29.73 11.34
C LEU A 636 -20.26 31.14 10.77
N VAL A 637 -19.38 31.59 9.87
CA VAL A 637 -19.49 32.91 9.22
C VAL A 637 -20.76 33.03 8.39
N VAL A 638 -21.09 32.01 7.57
CA VAL A 638 -22.32 32.00 6.76
C VAL A 638 -23.56 32.07 7.66
N CYS A 639 -23.60 31.29 8.74
CA CYS A 639 -24.71 31.32 9.68
C CYS A 639 -24.81 32.66 10.42
N ALA A 640 -23.70 33.22 10.89
CA ALA A 640 -23.66 34.51 11.57
C ALA A 640 -24.19 35.64 10.68
N LEU A 641 -23.83 35.63 9.40
CA LEU A 641 -24.30 36.65 8.46
C LEU A 641 -25.77 36.46 8.11
N PHE A 642 -26.22 35.21 7.91
CA PHE A 642 -27.64 34.93 7.72
C PHE A 642 -28.48 35.40 8.92
N LEU A 643 -28.04 35.10 10.16
CA LEU A 643 -28.69 35.60 11.37
C LEU A 643 -28.65 37.13 11.47
N GLY A 644 -27.51 37.75 11.14
CA GLY A 644 -27.35 39.21 11.17
C GLY A 644 -28.32 39.89 10.21
N GLN A 645 -28.55 39.27 9.05
CA GLN A 645 -29.51 39.73 8.05
C GLN A 645 -30.95 39.64 8.54
N ALA A 646 -31.34 38.49 9.08
CA ALA A 646 -32.65 38.30 9.70
C ALA A 646 -32.88 39.30 10.86
N ALA A 647 -31.87 39.50 11.71
CA ALA A 647 -31.92 40.46 12.81
C ALA A 647 -32.08 41.91 12.31
N LEU A 648 -31.34 42.30 11.27
CA LEU A 648 -31.45 43.63 10.66
C LEU A 648 -32.82 43.86 10.01
N ALA A 649 -33.38 42.83 9.37
CA ALA A 649 -34.74 42.84 8.84
C ALA A 649 -35.78 43.03 9.95
N SER A 650 -35.62 42.31 11.07
CA SER A 650 -36.47 42.46 12.27
C SER A 650 -36.46 43.91 12.77
N VAL A 651 -35.28 44.47 13.00
CA VAL A 651 -35.10 45.85 13.50
C VAL A 651 -35.73 46.86 12.54
N ARG A 652 -35.54 46.69 11.22
CA ARG A 652 -36.13 47.58 10.21
C ARG A 652 -37.65 47.56 10.24
N SER A 653 -38.25 46.37 10.36
CA SER A 653 -39.70 46.22 10.42
C SER A 653 -40.34 46.83 11.68
N ARG A 654 -39.51 47.15 12.70
CA ARG A 654 -39.92 47.71 13.99
C ARG A 654 -39.44 49.15 14.19
N ARG A 655 -39.01 49.85 13.15
CA ARG A 655 -38.49 51.23 13.26
C ARG A 655 -39.48 52.21 13.87
N THR A 656 -40.76 52.12 13.49
CA THR A 656 -41.83 52.97 14.04
C THR A 656 -42.00 52.73 15.54
N GLU A 657 -41.98 51.47 15.95
CA GLU A 657 -42.08 51.05 17.36
C GLU A 657 -40.86 51.50 18.19
N ILE A 658 -39.65 51.25 17.71
CA ILE A 658 -38.41 51.69 18.35
C ILE A 658 -38.40 53.23 18.45
N GLY A 659 -38.92 53.91 17.44
CA GLY A 659 -39.14 55.36 17.44
C GLY A 659 -40.13 55.82 18.50
N THR A 660 -41.27 55.15 18.65
CA THR A 660 -42.24 55.46 19.71
C THR A 660 -41.67 55.22 21.10
N LEU A 661 -40.90 54.15 21.31
CA LEU A 661 -40.23 53.88 22.59
C LEU A 661 -39.18 54.97 22.90
N ARG A 662 -38.45 55.46 21.89
CA ARG A 662 -37.55 56.61 22.00
C ARG A 662 -38.28 57.91 22.34
N CYS A 663 -39.47 58.15 21.77
CA CYS A 663 -40.32 59.30 22.13
C CYS A 663 -40.83 59.22 23.58
N LEU A 664 -41.04 58.01 24.10
CA LEU A 664 -41.48 57.76 25.48
C LEU A 664 -40.34 57.78 26.51
N GLY A 665 -39.13 58.22 26.11
CA GLY A 665 -37.99 58.42 27.02
C GLY A 665 -37.06 57.22 27.20
N TRP A 666 -37.21 56.13 26.43
CA TRP A 666 -36.29 55.00 26.52
C TRP A 666 -34.89 55.36 26.01
N SER A 667 -33.87 55.04 26.81
CA SER A 667 -32.47 55.23 26.47
C SER A 667 -32.00 54.29 25.34
N GLY A 668 -30.93 54.69 24.63
CA GLY A 668 -30.33 53.84 23.59
C GLY A 668 -29.86 52.48 24.12
N GLY A 669 -29.41 52.43 25.38
CA GLY A 669 -28.99 51.20 26.05
C GLY A 669 -30.15 50.24 26.35
N GLU A 670 -31.34 50.75 26.66
CA GLU A 670 -32.53 49.92 26.89
C GLU A 670 -33.04 49.30 25.60
N VAL A 671 -33.03 50.05 24.49
CA VAL A 671 -33.32 49.51 23.15
C VAL A 671 -32.30 48.45 22.75
N LEU A 672 -31.01 48.67 23.04
CA LEU A 672 -29.95 47.68 22.78
C LEU A 672 -30.19 46.38 23.58
N ARG A 673 -30.48 46.48 24.88
CA ARG A 673 -30.78 45.30 25.73
C ARG A 673 -32.05 44.58 25.29
N LEU A 674 -33.07 45.30 24.83
CA LEU A 674 -34.31 44.70 24.34
C LEU A 674 -34.05 43.83 23.11
N VAL A 675 -33.35 44.37 22.10
CA VAL A 675 -33.05 43.64 20.85
C VAL A 675 -32.09 42.48 21.08
N LEU A 676 -31.01 42.68 21.86
CA LEU A 676 -30.07 41.60 22.19
C LEU A 676 -30.72 40.53 23.08
N GLY A 677 -31.59 40.90 24.01
CA GLY A 677 -32.32 39.97 24.86
C GLY A 677 -33.28 39.08 24.08
N GLU A 678 -33.98 39.62 23.09
CA GLU A 678 -34.83 38.83 22.19
C GLU A 678 -34.00 37.84 21.37
N LEU A 679 -32.87 38.29 20.79
CA LEU A 679 -31.96 37.41 20.06
C LEU A 679 -31.31 36.34 20.94
N ALA A 680 -31.01 36.65 22.20
CA ALA A 680 -30.48 35.69 23.17
C ALA A 680 -31.50 34.59 23.49
N VAL A 681 -32.76 34.94 23.74
CA VAL A 681 -33.83 33.96 24.01
C VAL A 681 -34.07 33.06 22.81
N ILE A 682 -34.14 33.64 21.61
CA ILE A 682 -34.34 32.87 20.37
C ILE A 682 -33.10 31.99 20.10
N GLY A 683 -31.89 32.52 20.31
CA GLY A 683 -30.63 31.78 20.17
C GLY A 683 -30.50 30.60 21.13
N LEU A 684 -30.92 30.76 22.40
CA LEU A 684 -30.96 29.68 23.39
C LEU A 684 -31.98 28.59 23.01
N ALA A 685 -33.18 28.97 22.60
CA ALA A 685 -34.21 28.02 22.18
C ALA A 685 -33.75 27.21 20.94
N ALA A 686 -33.18 27.90 19.95
CA ALA A 686 -32.63 27.26 18.75
C ALA A 686 -31.40 26.39 19.08
N GLY A 687 -30.51 26.84 19.95
CA GLY A 687 -29.33 26.09 20.40
C GLY A 687 -29.70 24.84 21.21
N ALA A 688 -30.75 24.90 22.02
CA ALA A 688 -31.26 23.74 22.76
C ALA A 688 -31.84 22.69 21.81
N ALA A 689 -32.68 23.10 20.85
CA ALA A 689 -33.21 22.21 19.81
C ALA A 689 -32.08 21.58 18.96
N GLY A 690 -31.07 22.38 18.59
CA GLY A 690 -29.89 21.89 17.88
C GLY A 690 -29.07 20.89 18.69
N THR A 691 -28.90 21.12 19.99
CA THR A 691 -28.19 20.20 20.91
C THR A 691 -28.88 18.85 20.97
N VAL A 692 -30.21 18.82 21.10
CA VAL A 692 -31.02 17.58 21.13
C VAL A 692 -30.89 16.81 19.81
N LEU A 693 -30.98 17.52 18.67
CA LEU A 693 -30.85 16.91 17.35
C LEU A 693 -29.46 16.33 17.12
N ALA A 694 -28.40 17.04 17.52
CA ALA A 694 -27.02 16.58 17.45
C ALA A 694 -26.80 15.31 18.29
N TYR A 695 -27.35 15.29 19.50
CA TYR A 695 -27.29 14.13 20.40
C TYR A 695 -27.98 12.91 19.79
N ALA A 696 -29.19 13.07 19.26
CA ALA A 696 -29.96 11.99 18.63
C ALA A 696 -29.23 11.39 17.42
N LEU A 697 -28.70 12.25 16.53
CA LEU A 697 -27.91 11.80 15.38
C LEU A 697 -26.61 11.09 15.80
N GLY A 698 -25.91 11.60 16.82
CA GLY A 698 -24.69 10.98 17.35
C GLY A 698 -24.92 9.56 17.90
N ARG A 699 -26.06 9.34 18.57
CA ARG A 699 -26.49 8.01 19.03
C ARG A 699 -26.80 7.06 17.87
N ILE A 700 -27.55 7.52 16.88
CA ILE A 700 -27.94 6.70 15.71
C ILE A 700 -26.70 6.28 14.89
N LEU A 701 -25.68 7.14 14.82
CA LEU A 701 -24.43 6.90 14.09
C LEU A 701 -23.37 6.13 14.90
N GLY A 702 -23.70 5.68 16.12
CA GLY A 702 -22.80 4.85 16.93
C GLY A 702 -21.61 5.59 17.55
N GLN A 703 -21.71 6.90 17.82
CA GLN A 703 -20.65 7.70 18.45
C GLN A 703 -21.03 8.17 19.86
N PRO A 704 -20.71 7.41 20.93
CA PRO A 704 -21.06 7.77 22.30
C PRO A 704 -20.36 9.06 22.80
N ASP A 705 -19.13 9.33 22.35
CA ASP A 705 -18.38 10.55 22.71
C ASP A 705 -18.95 11.85 22.11
N ALA A 706 -19.88 11.75 21.16
CA ALA A 706 -20.52 12.90 20.54
C ALA A 706 -21.42 13.66 21.52
N GLY A 707 -21.95 13.00 22.56
CA GLY A 707 -22.87 13.59 23.52
C GLY A 707 -22.27 14.72 24.37
N ALA A 708 -21.00 14.58 24.78
CA ALA A 708 -20.29 15.63 25.52
C ALA A 708 -20.02 16.85 24.64
N LYS A 709 -19.77 16.64 23.33
CA LYS A 709 -19.50 17.73 22.38
C LYS A 709 -20.76 18.43 21.91
N SER A 710 -21.93 17.78 21.90
CA SER A 710 -23.19 18.44 21.55
C SER A 710 -23.56 19.57 22.52
N LEU A 711 -23.11 19.51 23.78
CA LEU A 711 -23.30 20.59 24.75
C LEU A 711 -22.61 21.91 24.33
N LEU A 712 -21.58 21.86 23.48
CA LEU A 712 -20.91 23.06 22.94
C LEU A 712 -21.76 23.78 21.89
N VAL A 713 -22.80 23.15 21.34
CA VAL A 713 -23.68 23.78 20.33
C VAL A 713 -24.46 24.94 20.95
N LEU A 714 -24.95 24.79 22.18
CA LEU A 714 -25.72 25.82 22.89
C LEU A 714 -24.94 27.13 23.13
N PRO A 715 -23.74 27.12 23.75
CA PRO A 715 -22.97 28.35 23.95
C PRO A 715 -22.49 28.96 22.63
N VAL A 716 -22.13 28.15 21.63
CA VAL A 716 -21.75 28.66 20.29
C VAL A 716 -22.93 29.34 19.60
N ALA A 717 -24.13 28.74 19.63
CA ALA A 717 -25.34 29.33 19.04
C ALA A 717 -25.69 30.67 19.70
N LEU A 718 -25.60 30.75 21.04
CA LEU A 718 -25.80 31.99 21.78
C LEU A 718 -24.78 33.07 21.38
N LEU A 719 -23.49 32.72 21.36
CA LEU A 719 -22.41 33.65 20.98
C LEU A 719 -22.59 34.16 19.55
N VAL A 720 -22.93 33.28 18.61
CA VAL A 720 -23.18 33.64 17.21
C VAL A 720 -24.41 34.54 17.10
N ALA A 721 -25.50 34.26 17.81
CA ALA A 721 -26.70 35.09 17.79
C ALA A 721 -26.45 36.50 18.35
N LEU A 722 -25.70 36.60 19.45
CA LEU A 722 -25.31 37.88 20.04
C LEU A 722 -24.36 38.67 19.13
N ALA A 723 -23.33 38.00 18.59
CA ALA A 723 -22.37 38.63 17.69
C ALA A 723 -23.02 39.13 16.39
N ALA A 724 -23.87 38.30 15.78
CA ALA A 724 -24.64 38.65 14.58
C ALA A 724 -25.64 39.79 14.86
N GLY A 725 -26.24 39.81 16.06
CA GLY A 725 -27.21 40.81 16.51
C GLY A 725 -26.61 42.15 16.92
N LEU A 726 -25.30 42.20 17.22
CA LEU A 726 -24.65 43.36 17.81
C LEU A 726 -24.73 44.60 16.91
N ILE A 727 -24.41 44.44 15.62
CA ILE A 727 -24.45 45.55 14.64
C ILE A 727 -25.89 46.04 14.43
N PRO A 728 -26.89 45.18 14.14
CA PRO A 728 -28.30 45.59 14.06
C PRO A 728 -28.81 46.28 15.32
N ALA A 729 -28.50 45.74 16.50
CA ALA A 729 -28.96 46.28 17.78
C ALA A 729 -28.31 47.64 18.08
N TRP A 730 -27.02 47.80 17.76
CA TRP A 730 -26.33 49.08 17.90
C TRP A 730 -26.85 50.14 16.92
N LEU A 731 -27.17 49.74 15.69
CA LEU A 731 -27.84 50.63 14.72
C LEU A 731 -29.23 51.04 15.21
N ALA A 732 -30.00 50.12 15.80
CA ALA A 732 -31.27 50.42 16.46
C ALA A 732 -31.09 51.40 17.65
N ALA A 733 -30.01 51.21 18.42
CA ALA A 733 -29.62 52.06 19.54
C ALA A 733 -29.35 53.52 19.11
N ARG A 734 -29.07 53.78 17.82
CA ARG A 734 -28.78 55.11 17.27
C ARG A 734 -29.92 55.78 16.49
N LEU A 735 -31.09 55.15 16.37
CA LEU A 735 -32.24 55.74 15.67
C LEU A 735 -32.83 56.92 16.45
N GLY A 736 -32.84 58.11 15.85
CA GLY A 736 -33.50 59.29 16.44
C GLY A 736 -35.04 59.18 16.40
N PRO A 737 -35.77 59.88 17.28
CA PRO A 737 -37.25 59.87 17.33
C PRO A 737 -37.90 60.23 15.98
N MET A 738 -37.30 61.19 15.27
CA MET A 738 -37.75 61.66 13.94
C MET A 738 -37.50 60.66 12.80
N ALA A 739 -36.68 59.63 13.01
CA ALA A 739 -36.42 58.60 12.01
C ALA A 739 -37.59 57.61 11.84
N ALA A 740 -38.57 57.65 12.75
CA ALA A 740 -39.78 56.83 12.70
C ALA A 740 -40.78 57.28 11.65
N VAL A 741 -40.76 58.57 11.29
CA VAL A 741 -41.76 59.22 10.43
C VAL A 741 -41.23 59.48 9.02
N ARG A 742 -39.90 59.51 8.82
CA ARG A 742 -39.33 59.73 7.48
C ARG A 742 -39.26 58.43 6.67
N PRO A 743 -39.82 58.39 5.44
CA PRO A 743 -39.68 57.24 4.57
C PRO A 743 -38.21 56.97 4.27
N PRO A 744 -37.76 55.69 4.22
CA PRO A 744 -36.36 55.32 4.09
C PRO A 744 -35.90 55.43 2.63
N VAL A 745 -35.98 56.62 2.04
CA VAL A 745 -35.52 56.90 0.68
C VAL A 745 -34.42 57.94 0.75
N THR A 746 -33.22 57.59 0.27
CA THR A 746 -32.15 58.56 0.03
C THR A 746 -32.60 59.49 -1.09
N ALA A 747 -32.85 60.77 -0.79
CA ALA A 747 -33.18 61.78 -1.79
C ALA A 747 -32.05 61.87 -2.83
N ALA A 748 -32.38 61.61 -4.10
CA ALA A 748 -31.42 61.76 -5.19
C ALA A 748 -31.28 63.24 -5.54
N ARG A 749 -30.06 63.78 -5.50
CA ARG A 749 -29.77 65.19 -5.87
C ARG A 749 -29.95 65.50 -7.37
N ARG A 750 -30.01 64.50 -8.24
CA ARG A 750 -30.25 64.63 -9.71
C ARG A 750 -30.97 63.40 -10.28
N SER A 751 -32.04 63.62 -11.05
CA SER A 751 -32.75 62.59 -11.82
C SER A 751 -32.01 62.28 -13.13
N ARG A 752 -31.73 61.01 -13.41
CA ARG A 752 -31.28 60.54 -14.73
C ARG A 752 -32.45 59.84 -15.44
N PRO A 753 -32.73 60.14 -16.71
CA PRO A 753 -33.73 59.41 -17.48
C PRO A 753 -33.27 57.96 -17.69
N VAL A 754 -34.21 57.02 -17.59
CA VAL A 754 -33.95 55.59 -17.71
C VAL A 754 -34.85 55.04 -18.81
N GLY A 755 -34.25 54.52 -19.89
CA GLY A 755 -34.98 54.06 -21.08
C GLY A 755 -35.29 52.56 -21.14
N SER A 756 -34.92 51.77 -20.11
CA SER A 756 -35.15 50.31 -20.11
C SER A 756 -35.41 49.75 -18.72
N VAL A 757 -36.16 48.64 -18.66
CA VAL A 757 -36.45 47.90 -17.41
C VAL A 757 -35.15 47.43 -16.72
N ALA A 758 -34.16 46.99 -17.50
CA ALA A 758 -32.84 46.62 -16.99
C ALA A 758 -32.06 47.82 -16.43
N GLY A 759 -32.11 48.98 -17.10
CA GLY A 759 -31.51 50.21 -16.60
C GLY A 759 -32.13 50.67 -15.27
N LEU A 760 -33.44 50.47 -15.12
CA LEU A 760 -34.17 50.80 -13.89
C LEU A 760 -33.78 49.85 -12.75
N ALA A 761 -33.65 48.55 -13.03
CA ALA A 761 -33.17 47.56 -12.06
C ALA A 761 -31.77 47.91 -11.52
N VAL A 762 -30.83 48.27 -12.40
CA VAL A 762 -29.46 48.64 -12.01
C VAL A 762 -29.44 49.91 -11.14
N LEU A 763 -30.21 50.94 -11.52
CA LEU A 763 -30.33 52.15 -10.73
C LEU A 763 -30.95 51.88 -9.35
N ASN A 764 -31.91 50.98 -9.27
CA ASN A 764 -32.52 50.56 -8.01
C ASN A 764 -31.54 49.84 -7.10
N LEU A 765 -30.66 49.00 -7.65
CA LEU A 765 -29.60 48.34 -6.89
C LEU A 765 -28.57 49.36 -6.35
N LEU A 766 -28.26 50.39 -7.14
CA LEU A 766 -27.30 51.45 -6.78
C LEU A 766 -27.86 52.50 -5.81
N ARG A 767 -29.17 52.73 -5.80
CA ARG A 767 -29.83 53.68 -4.88
C ARG A 767 -29.87 53.15 -3.45
N VAL A 768 -29.93 51.83 -3.26
CA VAL A 768 -30.09 51.22 -1.94
C VAL A 768 -28.84 50.41 -1.55
N ARG A 769 -27.67 51.07 -1.62
CA ARG A 769 -26.32 50.47 -1.44
C ARG A 769 -26.20 49.58 -0.21
N GLY A 770 -26.77 50.00 0.93
CA GLY A 770 -26.69 49.23 2.16
C GLY A 770 -27.44 47.88 2.11
N ARG A 771 -28.52 47.78 1.33
CA ARG A 771 -29.31 46.53 1.21
C ARG A 771 -28.74 45.59 0.17
N THR A 772 -28.28 46.13 -0.95
CA THR A 772 -27.64 45.35 -2.01
C THR A 772 -26.30 44.78 -1.60
N LEU A 773 -25.47 45.54 -0.86
CA LEU A 773 -24.21 45.03 -0.30
C LEU A 773 -24.44 43.86 0.66
N LEU A 774 -25.46 43.95 1.51
CA LEU A 774 -25.77 42.92 2.50
C LEU A 774 -26.32 41.63 1.85
N GLY A 775 -27.25 41.74 0.89
CA GLY A 775 -27.77 40.59 0.13
C GLY A 775 -26.69 39.95 -0.76
N ALA A 776 -25.85 40.76 -1.40
CA ALA A 776 -24.72 40.28 -2.18
C ALA A 776 -23.66 39.59 -1.29
N ALA A 777 -23.39 40.09 -0.08
CA ALA A 777 -22.43 39.49 0.84
C ALA A 777 -22.80 38.06 1.26
N GLY A 778 -24.08 37.80 1.58
CA GLY A 778 -24.54 36.45 1.95
C GLY A 778 -24.34 35.43 0.83
N LEU A 779 -24.64 35.82 -0.41
CA LEU A 779 -24.45 34.98 -1.59
C LEU A 779 -22.96 34.86 -1.98
N ALA A 780 -22.19 35.95 -1.81
CA ALA A 780 -20.75 35.96 -2.00
C ALA A 780 -20.03 34.97 -1.09
N LEU A 781 -20.42 34.88 0.17
CA LEU A 781 -19.84 33.91 1.09
C LEU A 781 -20.21 32.47 0.77
N GLY A 782 -21.44 32.21 0.32
CA GLY A 782 -21.84 30.89 -0.16
C GLY A 782 -21.00 30.43 -1.37
N VAL A 783 -20.70 31.35 -2.30
CA VAL A 783 -19.83 31.05 -3.46
C VAL A 783 -18.36 30.99 -3.06
N ALA A 784 -17.87 31.88 -2.20
CA ALA A 784 -16.50 31.83 -1.68
C ALA A 784 -16.21 30.52 -0.95
N ALA A 785 -17.17 30.07 -0.13
CA ALA A 785 -17.17 28.78 0.53
C ALA A 785 -17.02 27.61 -0.43
N PHE A 786 -17.85 27.59 -1.47
CA PHE A 786 -17.77 26.61 -2.54
C PHE A 786 -16.36 26.60 -3.16
N THR A 787 -15.84 27.77 -3.53
CA THR A 787 -14.54 27.90 -4.20
C THR A 787 -13.40 27.39 -3.32
N VAL A 788 -13.37 27.78 -2.03
CA VAL A 788 -12.36 27.33 -1.07
C VAL A 788 -12.42 25.82 -0.86
N LEU A 789 -13.61 25.29 -0.65
CA LEU A 789 -13.83 23.86 -0.38
C LEU A 789 -13.46 22.98 -1.56
N LEU A 790 -13.80 23.42 -2.77
CA LEU A 790 -13.41 22.74 -4.00
C LEU A 790 -11.89 22.78 -4.21
N ALA A 791 -11.26 23.94 -4.03
CA ALA A 791 -9.82 24.08 -4.16
C ALA A 791 -9.07 23.18 -3.17
N LEU A 792 -9.51 23.14 -1.90
CA LEU A 792 -8.97 22.23 -0.89
C LEU A 792 -9.18 20.76 -1.26
N THR A 793 -10.32 20.42 -1.86
CA THR A 793 -10.61 19.04 -2.29
C THR A 793 -9.73 18.61 -3.46
N LEU A 794 -9.47 19.52 -4.41
CA LEU A 794 -8.57 19.27 -5.54
C LEU A 794 -7.10 19.21 -5.09
N ALA A 795 -6.66 20.10 -4.20
CA ALA A 795 -5.33 20.07 -3.62
C ALA A 795 -5.08 18.80 -2.80
N PHE A 796 -6.07 18.36 -2.02
CA PHE A 796 -6.00 17.10 -1.28
C PHE A 796 -5.88 15.89 -2.22
N ARG A 797 -6.52 15.93 -3.40
CA ARG A 797 -6.30 14.91 -4.44
C ARG A 797 -4.85 14.92 -4.93
N GLY A 798 -4.22 16.08 -5.12
CA GLY A 798 -2.82 16.17 -5.53
C GLY A 798 -1.84 15.63 -4.49
N GLU A 799 -2.04 15.93 -3.19
CA GLU A 799 -1.13 15.50 -2.12
C GLU A 799 -1.34 14.05 -1.65
N ALA A 800 -2.57 13.53 -1.73
CA ALA A 800 -2.90 12.14 -1.37
C ALA A 800 -2.91 11.18 -2.57
N ALA A 801 -2.81 11.70 -3.80
CA ALA A 801 -2.72 10.90 -5.02
C ALA A 801 -1.52 9.97 -4.98
N GLY A 802 -1.75 8.73 -5.41
CA GLY A 802 -0.70 7.73 -5.59
C GLY A 802 -0.49 6.80 -4.40
N SER A 803 -1.23 6.94 -3.29
CA SER A 803 -1.22 5.96 -2.18
C SER A 803 -2.57 5.26 -2.00
N LEU A 804 -2.57 3.98 -1.61
CA LEU A 804 -3.81 3.21 -1.40
C LEU A 804 -4.68 3.81 -0.30
N LEU A 805 -4.08 4.20 0.83
CA LEU A 805 -4.80 4.86 1.94
C LEU A 805 -5.37 6.22 1.52
N GLY A 806 -4.60 7.02 0.76
CA GLY A 806 -5.06 8.30 0.23
C GLY A 806 -6.28 8.15 -0.67
N ASN A 807 -6.25 7.20 -1.62
CA ASN A 807 -7.37 6.95 -2.52
C ASN A 807 -8.64 6.48 -1.78
N ALA A 808 -8.50 5.62 -0.77
CA ALA A 808 -9.62 5.16 0.04
C ALA A 808 -10.26 6.31 0.84
N VAL A 809 -9.44 7.16 1.45
CA VAL A 809 -9.91 8.34 2.20
C VAL A 809 -10.59 9.36 1.28
N VAL A 810 -10.01 9.63 0.10
CA VAL A 810 -10.60 10.52 -0.92
C VAL A 810 -11.92 9.99 -1.45
N ALA A 811 -12.09 8.67 -1.59
CA ALA A 811 -13.35 8.08 -2.02
C ALA A 811 -14.46 8.26 -0.98
N GLN A 812 -14.14 8.13 0.31
CA GLN A 812 -15.12 8.17 1.40
C GLN A 812 -15.54 9.58 1.82
N ALA A 813 -14.69 10.60 1.62
CA ALA A 813 -14.99 11.99 2.01
C ALA A 813 -16.02 12.71 1.09
N ARG A 814 -16.31 12.19 -0.10
CA ARG A 814 -17.08 12.90 -1.15
C ARG A 814 -18.48 13.34 -0.73
N GLY A 815 -19.25 12.49 -0.05
CA GLY A 815 -20.66 12.77 0.24
C GLY A 815 -20.90 13.94 1.21
N ALA A 816 -20.10 13.99 2.28
CA ALA A 816 -20.19 15.01 3.33
C ALA A 816 -19.82 16.41 2.82
N ASP A 817 -18.79 16.48 1.98
CA ASP A 817 -18.31 17.73 1.38
C ASP A 817 -19.37 18.32 0.43
N TYR A 818 -19.96 17.50 -0.45
CA TYR A 818 -21.01 17.96 -1.39
C TYR A 818 -22.27 18.43 -0.68
N LEU A 819 -22.69 17.73 0.38
CA LEU A 819 -23.84 18.15 1.19
C LEU A 819 -23.58 19.51 1.85
N SER A 820 -22.36 19.73 2.35
CA SER A 820 -21.99 20.97 3.05
C SER A 820 -21.97 22.17 2.12
N VAL A 821 -21.47 21.95 0.91
CA VAL A 821 -21.51 22.90 -0.19
C VAL A 821 -22.95 23.26 -0.57
N ALA A 822 -23.79 22.25 -0.80
CA ALA A 822 -25.18 22.45 -1.22
C ALA A 822 -25.97 23.27 -0.18
N LEU A 823 -25.84 22.94 1.11
CA LEU A 823 -26.49 23.68 2.19
C LEU A 823 -26.02 25.13 2.30
N SER A 824 -24.73 25.39 2.10
CA SER A 824 -24.17 26.76 2.12
C SER A 824 -24.71 27.62 0.97
N LEU A 825 -24.82 27.05 -0.23
CA LEU A 825 -25.42 27.71 -1.40
C LEU A 825 -26.92 27.98 -1.17
N LEU A 826 -27.66 27.02 -0.62
CA LEU A 826 -29.07 27.19 -0.29
C LEU A 826 -29.30 28.29 0.75
N LEU A 827 -28.48 28.34 1.80
CA LEU A 827 -28.52 29.40 2.81
C LEU A 827 -28.19 30.78 2.23
N GLY A 828 -27.15 30.87 1.40
CA GLY A 828 -26.78 32.11 0.72
C GLY A 828 -27.89 32.62 -0.21
N ALA A 829 -28.51 31.71 -0.97
CA ALA A 829 -29.65 32.05 -1.81
C ALA A 829 -30.89 32.44 -1.00
N ALA A 830 -31.19 31.74 0.09
CA ALA A 830 -32.28 32.09 1.00
C ALA A 830 -32.11 33.51 1.57
N GLY A 831 -30.89 33.89 1.95
CA GLY A 831 -30.59 35.26 2.39
C GLY A 831 -30.79 36.32 1.31
N ALA A 832 -30.40 36.02 0.06
CA ALA A 832 -30.64 36.92 -1.08
C ALA A 832 -32.14 37.07 -1.38
N ILE A 833 -32.90 35.97 -1.31
CA ILE A 833 -34.36 35.96 -1.48
C ILE A 833 -35.03 36.81 -0.40
N ASP A 834 -34.63 36.67 0.86
CA ASP A 834 -35.22 37.43 1.97
C ASP A 834 -35.01 38.95 1.78
N VAL A 835 -33.81 39.37 1.36
CA VAL A 835 -33.50 40.77 1.02
C VAL A 835 -34.39 41.28 -0.12
N LEU A 836 -34.59 40.46 -1.16
CA LEU A 836 -35.43 40.83 -2.30
C LEU A 836 -36.91 40.93 -1.89
N ILE A 837 -37.45 39.98 -1.12
CA ILE A 837 -38.84 40.02 -0.62
C ILE A 837 -39.06 41.26 0.25
N ILE A 838 -38.13 41.58 1.14
CA ILE A 838 -38.21 42.79 1.98
C ILE A 838 -38.16 44.05 1.11
N SER A 839 -37.27 44.09 0.11
CA SER A 839 -37.18 45.21 -0.84
C SER A 839 -38.46 45.40 -1.63
N GLN A 840 -39.13 44.31 -2.03
CA GLN A 840 -40.43 44.37 -2.71
C GLN A 840 -41.52 44.94 -1.80
N ARG A 841 -41.56 44.49 -0.54
CA ARG A 841 -42.55 44.99 0.44
C ARG A 841 -42.36 46.46 0.77
N GLU A 842 -41.12 46.91 0.95
CA GLU A 842 -40.82 48.32 1.24
C GLU A 842 -41.05 49.25 0.02
N ARG A 843 -41.17 48.70 -1.19
CA ARG A 843 -41.46 49.44 -2.45
C ARG A 843 -42.87 49.16 -2.99
N ALA A 844 -43.75 48.62 -2.16
CA ALA A 844 -45.11 48.28 -2.58
C ALA A 844 -45.86 49.50 -3.16
N ALA A 845 -45.68 50.68 -2.56
CA ALA A 845 -46.23 51.94 -3.05
C ALA A 845 -45.64 52.34 -4.42
N ASP A 846 -44.32 52.30 -4.59
CA ASP A 846 -43.66 52.61 -5.88
C ASP A 846 -44.12 51.65 -7.00
N LEU A 847 -44.23 50.35 -6.70
CA LEU A 847 -44.70 49.33 -7.64
C LEU A 847 -46.18 49.52 -7.97
N ALA A 848 -47.00 49.96 -7.01
CA ALA A 848 -48.40 50.31 -7.23
C ALA A 848 -48.53 51.54 -8.14
N VAL A 849 -47.69 52.56 -7.96
CA VAL A 849 -47.63 53.75 -8.84
C VAL A 849 -47.21 53.35 -10.25
N LEU A 850 -46.15 52.55 -10.41
CA LEU A 850 -45.72 52.08 -11.74
C LEU A 850 -46.85 51.32 -12.45
N ARG A 851 -47.57 50.45 -11.73
CA ARG A 851 -48.74 49.72 -12.25
C ARG A 851 -49.90 50.64 -12.59
N ALA A 852 -50.15 51.69 -11.80
CA ALA A 852 -51.16 52.70 -12.08
C ALA A 852 -50.82 53.57 -13.31
N THR A 853 -49.52 53.78 -13.58
CA THR A 853 -49.02 54.50 -14.76
C THR A 853 -48.90 53.65 -16.03
N GLY A 854 -49.49 52.45 -16.05
CA GLY A 854 -49.61 51.62 -17.25
C GLY A 854 -48.59 50.47 -17.41
N TRP A 855 -47.75 50.20 -16.40
CA TRP A 855 -46.81 49.07 -16.47
C TRP A 855 -47.53 47.72 -16.36
N THR A 856 -47.16 46.79 -17.24
CA THR A 856 -47.72 45.43 -17.27
C THR A 856 -47.14 44.57 -16.13
N ASN A 857 -47.90 43.54 -15.72
CA ASN A 857 -47.41 42.53 -14.77
C ASN A 857 -46.12 41.84 -15.26
N ARG A 858 -45.93 41.73 -16.58
CA ARG A 858 -44.73 41.13 -17.19
C ARG A 858 -43.51 42.03 -17.02
N GLU A 859 -43.66 43.34 -17.18
CA GLU A 859 -42.57 44.31 -17.00
C GLU A 859 -42.16 44.44 -15.53
N LEU A 860 -43.14 44.42 -14.62
CA LEU A 860 -42.89 44.39 -13.18
C LEU A 860 -42.17 43.07 -12.78
N ALA A 861 -42.62 41.93 -13.32
CA ALA A 861 -41.93 40.65 -13.12
C ALA A 861 -40.49 40.68 -13.65
N MET A 862 -40.27 41.21 -14.86
CA MET A 862 -38.93 41.33 -15.44
C MET A 862 -38.03 42.29 -14.65
N LEU A 863 -38.57 43.37 -14.11
CA LEU A 863 -37.84 44.27 -13.22
C LEU A 863 -37.32 43.52 -11.98
N THR A 864 -38.18 42.75 -11.31
CA THR A 864 -37.79 41.97 -10.13
C THR A 864 -36.80 40.85 -10.47
N LEU A 865 -36.92 40.23 -11.65
CA LEU A 865 -36.00 39.20 -12.13
C LEU A 865 -34.62 39.79 -12.43
N TYR A 866 -34.54 40.94 -13.09
CA TYR A 866 -33.26 41.62 -13.36
C TYR A 866 -32.60 42.15 -12.09
N GLU A 867 -33.36 42.63 -11.10
CA GLU A 867 -32.81 42.97 -9.77
C GLU A 867 -32.23 41.74 -9.07
N GLY A 868 -32.92 40.60 -9.14
CA GLY A 868 -32.45 39.32 -8.60
C GLY A 868 -31.20 38.79 -9.28
N ILE A 869 -31.16 38.79 -10.62
CA ILE A 869 -29.99 38.40 -11.41
C ILE A 869 -28.80 39.32 -11.12
N GLY A 870 -29.02 40.64 -11.10
CA GLY A 870 -27.97 41.61 -10.80
C GLY A 870 -27.37 41.42 -9.41
N LEU A 871 -28.21 41.18 -8.39
CA LEU A 871 -27.76 40.92 -7.03
C LEU A 871 -27.00 39.59 -6.92
N ALA A 872 -27.49 38.53 -7.58
CA ALA A 872 -26.86 37.21 -7.55
C ALA A 872 -25.54 37.16 -8.35
N LEU A 873 -25.42 37.88 -9.47
CA LEU A 873 -24.15 38.03 -10.20
C LEU A 873 -23.12 38.81 -9.38
N LEU A 874 -23.52 39.92 -8.77
CA LEU A 874 -22.63 40.74 -7.95
C LEU A 874 -22.15 39.95 -6.72
N GLY A 875 -23.06 39.25 -6.04
CA GLY A 875 -22.71 38.34 -4.95
C GLY A 875 -21.81 37.20 -5.43
N GLY A 876 -22.19 36.46 -6.47
CA GLY A 876 -21.42 35.30 -6.92
C GLY A 876 -20.02 35.64 -7.44
N LEU A 877 -19.86 36.71 -8.22
CA LEU A 877 -18.55 37.14 -8.71
C LEU A 877 -17.64 37.64 -7.57
N THR A 878 -18.17 38.45 -6.66
CA THR A 878 -17.39 38.89 -5.49
C THR A 878 -17.02 37.72 -4.59
N GLY A 879 -17.91 36.74 -4.45
CA GLY A 879 -17.67 35.48 -3.76
C GLY A 879 -16.58 34.62 -4.41
N ALA A 880 -16.63 34.46 -5.73
CA ALA A 880 -15.62 33.72 -6.48
C ALA A 880 -14.22 34.34 -6.32
N VAL A 881 -14.12 35.68 -6.40
CA VAL A 881 -12.86 36.41 -6.20
C VAL A 881 -12.38 36.28 -4.75
N ALA A 882 -13.25 36.51 -3.77
CA ALA A 882 -12.90 36.38 -2.36
C ALA A 882 -12.45 34.95 -2.01
N GLY A 883 -13.16 33.94 -2.53
CA GLY A 883 -12.80 32.53 -2.37
C GLY A 883 -11.42 32.23 -2.98
N LEU A 884 -11.14 32.72 -4.19
CA LEU A 884 -9.82 32.55 -4.81
C LEU A 884 -8.71 33.23 -3.99
N LEU A 885 -8.93 34.44 -3.49
CA LEU A 885 -7.98 35.16 -2.63
C LEU A 885 -7.69 34.41 -1.33
N VAL A 886 -8.72 33.83 -0.70
CA VAL A 886 -8.54 32.99 0.49
C VAL A 886 -7.69 31.76 0.16
N VAL A 887 -7.97 31.08 -0.96
CA VAL A 887 -7.15 29.93 -1.41
C VAL A 887 -5.71 30.34 -1.67
N LEU A 888 -5.47 31.49 -2.31
CA LEU A 888 -4.13 32.03 -2.54
C LEU A 888 -3.38 32.31 -1.23
N SER A 889 -4.08 32.83 -0.22
CA SER A 889 -3.50 33.11 1.10
C SER A 889 -3.15 31.85 1.90
N LEU A 890 -3.84 30.73 1.65
CA LEU A 890 -3.58 29.43 2.27
C LEU A 890 -2.33 28.73 1.68
N GLY A 891 -1.80 29.23 0.56
CA GLY A 891 -0.50 28.83 0.00
C GLY A 891 -0.54 28.57 -1.50
N GLN A 892 0.50 29.03 -2.23
CA GLN A 892 0.62 28.86 -3.69
C GLN A 892 0.69 27.39 -4.16
N GLY A 893 1.00 26.45 -3.25
CA GLY A 893 1.00 25.02 -3.56
C GLY A 893 -0.39 24.42 -3.79
N VAL A 894 -1.45 25.03 -3.24
CA VAL A 894 -2.83 24.53 -3.32
C VAL A 894 -3.43 24.70 -4.73
N LEU A 895 -2.97 25.71 -5.49
CA LEU A 895 -3.50 26.08 -6.81
C LEU A 895 -2.63 25.63 -8.00
N HIS A 896 -1.43 25.08 -7.74
CA HIS A 896 -0.51 24.66 -8.81
C HIS A 896 -1.19 23.62 -9.73
N GLY A 897 -1.38 23.97 -11.01
CA GLY A 897 -2.04 23.11 -12.01
C GLY A 897 -3.57 23.04 -11.96
N HIS A 898 -4.23 23.67 -10.99
CA HIS A 898 -5.69 23.55 -10.79
C HIS A 898 -6.46 24.88 -10.84
N LEU A 899 -5.77 26.00 -11.06
CA LEU A 899 -6.37 27.35 -11.05
C LEU A 899 -7.53 27.49 -12.05
N LEU A 900 -7.41 26.97 -13.27
CA LEU A 900 -8.48 27.01 -14.28
C LEU A 900 -9.70 26.19 -13.87
N ALA A 901 -9.49 25.01 -13.27
CA ALA A 901 -10.58 24.16 -12.80
C ALA A 901 -11.33 24.81 -11.62
N VAL A 902 -10.60 25.42 -10.68
CA VAL A 902 -11.17 26.14 -9.54
C VAL A 902 -11.95 27.37 -10.00
N ALA A 903 -11.37 28.17 -10.91
CA ALA A 903 -12.03 29.36 -11.44
C ALA A 903 -13.29 29.01 -12.26
N GLY A 904 -13.22 28.00 -13.13
CA GLY A 904 -14.36 27.52 -13.92
C GLY A 904 -15.50 27.01 -13.04
N ALA A 905 -15.18 26.25 -11.98
CA ALA A 905 -16.20 25.78 -11.05
C ALA A 905 -16.79 26.90 -10.17
N ALA A 906 -16.00 27.92 -9.79
CA ALA A 906 -16.53 29.09 -9.09
C ALA A 906 -17.52 29.88 -9.96
N LEU A 907 -17.27 29.97 -11.27
CA LEU A 907 -18.22 30.54 -12.24
C LEU A 907 -19.48 29.68 -12.36
N LEU A 908 -19.36 28.35 -12.42
CA LEU A 908 -20.52 27.45 -12.42
C LEU A 908 -21.36 27.58 -11.13
N ALA A 909 -20.72 27.72 -9.97
CA ALA A 909 -21.41 27.97 -8.71
C ALA A 909 -22.15 29.32 -8.72
N THR A 910 -21.56 30.34 -9.34
CA THR A 910 -22.21 31.64 -9.55
C THR A 910 -23.45 31.50 -10.44
N LEU A 911 -23.35 30.75 -11.54
CA LEU A 911 -24.46 30.47 -12.46
C LEU A 911 -25.57 29.64 -11.79
N ALA A 912 -25.20 28.67 -10.96
CA ALA A 912 -26.16 27.87 -10.20
C ALA A 912 -26.89 28.73 -9.16
N ALA A 913 -26.18 29.62 -8.47
CA ALA A 913 -26.78 30.55 -7.50
C ALA A 913 -27.74 31.55 -8.17
N THR A 914 -27.37 32.11 -9.33
CA THR A 914 -28.27 32.97 -10.11
C THR A 914 -29.50 32.21 -10.61
N ALA A 915 -29.34 30.98 -11.09
CA ALA A 915 -30.47 30.14 -11.49
C ALA A 915 -31.40 29.85 -10.30
N LEU A 916 -30.86 29.54 -9.12
CA LEU A 916 -31.62 29.22 -7.92
C LEU A 916 -32.40 30.44 -7.38
N VAL A 917 -31.76 31.61 -7.33
CA VAL A 917 -32.42 32.88 -6.97
C VAL A 917 -33.52 33.22 -7.97
N SER A 918 -33.25 33.07 -9.27
CA SER A 918 -34.23 33.35 -10.34
C SER A 918 -35.44 32.42 -10.26
N ALA A 919 -35.21 31.12 -10.03
CA ALA A 919 -36.28 30.14 -9.86
C ALA A 919 -37.13 30.43 -8.61
N ALA A 920 -36.50 30.76 -7.49
CA ALA A 920 -37.20 31.07 -6.24
C ALA A 920 -38.05 32.35 -6.33
N LEU A 921 -37.61 33.35 -7.10
CA LEU A 921 -38.35 34.60 -7.31
C LEU A 921 -39.66 34.39 -8.09
N THR A 922 -39.83 33.30 -8.82
CA THR A 922 -41.09 33.01 -9.53
C THR A 922 -42.29 32.89 -8.59
N VAL A 923 -42.08 32.46 -7.34
CA VAL A 923 -43.12 32.31 -6.31
C VAL A 923 -43.68 33.66 -5.84
N PRO A 924 -42.86 34.61 -5.31
CA PRO A 924 -43.34 35.92 -4.92
C PRO A 924 -43.83 36.76 -6.11
N ILE A 925 -43.25 36.61 -7.31
CA ILE A 925 -43.71 37.27 -8.53
C ILE A 925 -45.16 36.85 -8.86
N ARG A 926 -45.49 35.56 -8.75
CA ARG A 926 -46.87 35.05 -8.91
C ARG A 926 -47.81 35.48 -7.78
N GLY A 927 -47.30 35.74 -6.59
CA GLY A 927 -48.09 36.28 -5.48
C GLY A 927 -48.49 37.75 -5.72
N LEU A 928 -47.55 38.57 -6.19
CA LEU A 928 -47.76 39.99 -6.51
C LEU A 928 -48.75 40.21 -7.67
N SER A 929 -48.81 39.30 -8.63
CA SER A 929 -49.78 39.39 -9.73
C SER A 929 -51.23 39.20 -9.28
N ARG A 930 -51.46 38.59 -8.10
CA ARG A 930 -52.80 38.28 -7.55
C ARG A 930 -53.36 39.34 -6.60
N ILE A 931 -52.57 40.31 -6.15
CA ILE A 931 -53.01 41.35 -5.21
C ILE A 931 -53.59 42.52 -6.02
N ALA A 932 -54.82 42.94 -5.69
CA ALA A 932 -55.48 44.08 -6.32
C ALA A 932 -54.78 45.41 -5.93
N PRO A 933 -54.58 46.36 -6.87
CA PRO A 933 -53.89 47.63 -6.61
C PRO A 933 -54.50 48.44 -5.45
N ALA A 934 -55.83 48.36 -5.28
CA ALA A 934 -56.56 49.07 -4.24
C ALA A 934 -56.13 48.66 -2.81
N HIS A 935 -55.77 47.40 -2.60
CA HIS A 935 -55.29 46.92 -1.29
C HIS A 935 -53.85 47.33 -0.98
N LEU A 936 -53.05 47.66 -2.00
CA LEU A 936 -51.67 48.10 -1.83
C LEU A 936 -51.58 49.60 -1.50
N LEU A 937 -52.57 50.39 -1.93
CA LEU A 937 -52.67 51.83 -1.67
C LEU A 937 -53.38 52.17 -0.35
N ALA A 938 -54.22 51.25 0.17
CA ALA A 938 -54.98 51.45 1.40
C ALA A 938 -54.26 51.01 2.69
N ALA A 939 -53.00 50.55 2.60
CA ALA A 939 -52.24 49.99 3.70
C ALA A 939 -51.16 50.93 4.28
N ASP A 940 -50.97 52.11 3.68
CA ASP A 940 -50.36 53.28 4.32
C ASP A 940 -51.45 54.17 4.93
#